data_AF-C7ZKV4-F1
#
_entry.id   AF-C7ZKV4-F1
#
_cell.length_a   1.000
_cell.length_b   1.000
_cell.length_c   1.000
_cell.angle_alpha   90.00
_cell.angle_beta   90.00
_cell.angle_gamma   90.00
#
_symmetry.space_group_name_H-M   'P 1'
#
loop_
_entity.id
_entity.type
_entity.pdbx_description
1 polymer ?
#
loop_
_entity_poly.entity_id
_entity_poly.type
_entity_poly.pdbx_seq_one_letter_code
_entity_poly.pdbx_strand_id
1 'polypeptide(L)'
;MDEGVGMQLLLEGKKTLTIGVDALELSDPVAKRSGRSSCSPLSSRPVSKNSVPLYNVLWAELSDNRITVDYAIHASKTLIKPGKWSFALAVMDEAGSGTSPESFVKTLLSRAYGDAPPQKRAYVLINPNSGPGGAVKKWESEVKPLFDAARLQLDVVVLKRGGEATELAEKADLSRYDTIMACSGDGTPHEIFNGLAKRPDAAKALASIAVSHIPCGSGNAFSCNLYGSHRASFAALAIIKGVVTPMDLVSVTSGSNRIISFLSQTLGIIAESDLGTEHLRWMGSARFEVGVLQRMFKRTCYPCDLAVKVEIDEKEGVKAHYKHHASNTSLAALAKAAEAAPVESEGLPALKYGTVQDDLPEGWELVPYDKIGTFYAGNMAYMSPDANFFSASLISDGCMDLVTIDGDLPPFTALGVLLDVEADKLFDNPHVTYKKITAYRIIPRNQDDGFISIDGEKIPFGPIQAEIHQGLGRVISKAGKYEAKGPANWDKHKNRITTANPLCATETRSRDASARKQDALWLLHSETQKWYYNQIIRRFMSFCTDAGERDELLRRLDSLDIRAVDAALASAPRQPTPKQPRGTPIQSTGVTAATERLASLSIAGPSSDASRLPSSASLPTIAESSASASAKPSKEIQPIIPPSGPSDSMKAALQNPSNTKELQDVLMALRKLREGLVASKRADEFACQAYIFSIRLSIFVKHPESYHPAMLHLLRYIAKWHNMPHGELAEIASYYALDAACRRKNLAEAYSIRNDFKIKNRKLDIILSALAHDNYVAWQNIKYKVDLPFNKLMEWADDDMRLHTLKCFGASYLNVDLPFLEFCTSRKWDELKEKDSVGWELEEEKVTIRRIKKK
;
A
#
# COMPACT_ATOMS: atom_id res chain seq x y z
N MET A 1 38.73 -25.62 -1.82
CA MET A 1 38.30 -26.74 -2.69
C MET A 1 36.99 -27.26 -2.13
N ASP A 2 36.15 -27.92 -2.92
CA ASP A 2 34.73 -28.13 -2.58
C ASP A 2 34.54 -29.41 -1.76
N GLU A 3 34.92 -29.37 -0.47
CA GLU A 3 34.89 -30.54 0.41
C GLU A 3 33.48 -31.16 0.51
N GLY A 4 33.43 -32.49 0.41
CA GLY A 4 32.18 -33.26 0.47
C GLY A 4 31.39 -33.38 -0.84
N VAL A 5 31.71 -32.65 -1.90
CA VAL A 5 31.01 -32.82 -3.19
C VAL A 5 31.31 -34.19 -3.79
N GLY A 6 30.25 -34.91 -4.19
CA GLY A 6 30.32 -36.28 -4.69
C GLY A 6 30.40 -37.36 -3.59
N MET A 7 30.43 -36.98 -2.31
CA MET A 7 30.41 -37.89 -1.17
C MET A 7 29.11 -38.70 -1.17
N GLN A 8 29.20 -40.02 -1.02
CA GLN A 8 28.10 -40.96 -1.18
C GLN A 8 27.91 -41.84 0.05
N LEU A 9 26.67 -42.00 0.48
CA LEU A 9 26.25 -42.94 1.52
C LEU A 9 25.38 -44.04 0.90
N LEU A 10 25.79 -45.30 1.11
CA LEU A 10 25.08 -46.48 0.62
C LEU A 10 23.95 -46.88 1.58
N LEU A 11 22.78 -47.14 1.01
CA LEU A 11 21.55 -47.46 1.73
C LEU A 11 21.03 -48.85 1.32
N GLU A 12 20.15 -49.39 2.16
CA GLU A 12 19.44 -50.63 1.88
C GLU A 12 18.74 -50.61 0.50
N GLY A 13 18.75 -51.75 -0.20
CA GLY A 13 18.18 -51.86 -1.55
C GLY A 13 19.04 -51.25 -2.66
N LYS A 14 20.35 -51.06 -2.44
CA LYS A 14 21.31 -50.45 -3.38
C LYS A 14 20.96 -49.00 -3.75
N LYS A 15 20.31 -48.27 -2.85
CA LYS A 15 20.06 -46.83 -3.01
C LYS A 15 21.27 -46.04 -2.52
N THR A 16 21.44 -44.83 -3.02
CA THR A 16 22.58 -43.97 -2.63
C THR A 16 22.07 -42.57 -2.36
N LEU A 17 22.51 -41.98 -1.24
CA LEU A 17 22.44 -40.53 -1.03
C LEU A 17 23.77 -39.91 -1.45
N THR A 18 23.72 -38.89 -2.30
CA THR A 18 24.90 -38.15 -2.80
C THR A 18 24.82 -36.69 -2.37
N ILE A 19 25.89 -36.18 -1.78
CA ILE A 19 26.06 -34.74 -1.56
C ILE A 19 26.53 -34.12 -2.87
N GLY A 20 25.63 -33.44 -3.59
CA GLY A 20 25.95 -32.65 -4.77
C GLY A 20 26.52 -31.28 -4.42
N VAL A 21 26.69 -30.43 -5.44
CA VAL A 21 27.16 -29.04 -5.28
C VAL A 21 26.14 -28.23 -4.48
N ASP A 22 24.89 -28.18 -4.97
CA ASP A 22 23.78 -27.37 -4.43
C ASP A 22 22.67 -28.19 -3.76
N ALA A 23 22.67 -29.51 -3.90
CA ALA A 23 21.57 -30.40 -3.49
C ALA A 23 22.03 -31.76 -2.97
N LEU A 24 21.26 -32.33 -2.05
CA LEU A 24 21.29 -33.74 -1.66
C LEU A 24 20.45 -34.54 -2.66
N GLU A 25 21.04 -35.56 -3.29
CA GLU A 25 20.39 -36.39 -4.31
C GLU A 25 20.18 -37.84 -3.85
N LEU A 26 19.04 -38.44 -4.21
CA LEU A 26 18.66 -39.81 -3.90
C LEU A 26 18.62 -40.65 -5.19
N SER A 27 19.65 -41.48 -5.39
CA SER A 27 19.69 -42.46 -6.47
C SER A 27 18.96 -43.74 -6.04
N ASP A 28 17.89 -44.08 -6.77
CA ASP A 28 17.19 -45.37 -6.65
C ASP A 28 17.32 -46.13 -7.99
N PRO A 29 18.06 -47.25 -8.05
CA PRO A 29 18.25 -47.99 -9.30
C PRO A 29 17.01 -48.78 -9.74
N VAL A 30 16.06 -49.06 -8.83
CA VAL A 30 14.83 -49.81 -9.14
C VAL A 30 13.83 -48.89 -9.85
N ALA A 31 13.73 -47.64 -9.41
CA ALA A 31 12.83 -46.64 -9.99
C ALA A 31 13.07 -46.35 -11.49
N LYS A 32 14.27 -46.58 -12.01
CA LYS A 32 14.62 -46.30 -13.42
C LYS A 32 13.94 -47.19 -14.47
N ARG A 33 13.17 -48.22 -14.07
CA ARG A 33 12.48 -49.12 -15.02
C ARG A 33 11.09 -48.67 -15.51
N SER A 34 10.48 -47.62 -14.94
CA SER A 34 9.06 -47.28 -15.23
C SER A 34 8.82 -46.00 -16.06
N GLY A 35 9.84 -45.42 -16.70
CA GLY A 35 9.71 -44.15 -17.44
C GLY A 35 10.39 -44.17 -18.81
N ARG A 36 9.61 -44.18 -19.89
CA ARG A 36 10.10 -44.06 -21.27
C ARG A 36 9.30 -42.99 -22.03
N SER A 37 9.97 -42.24 -22.90
CA SER A 37 9.47 -41.23 -23.85
C SER A 37 9.30 -39.77 -23.38
N SER A 38 9.23 -38.89 -24.39
CA SER A 38 9.05 -37.43 -24.39
C SER A 38 10.24 -36.53 -23.99
N CYS A 39 10.86 -35.91 -24.99
CA CYS A 39 11.77 -34.77 -24.85
C CYS A 39 11.02 -33.48 -25.19
N SER A 40 11.10 -32.46 -24.33
CA SER A 40 10.75 -31.06 -24.63
C SER A 40 11.60 -30.11 -23.75
N PRO A 41 12.01 -28.92 -24.25
CA PRO A 41 13.01 -28.09 -23.57
C PRO A 41 12.44 -27.11 -22.54
N LEU A 42 13.28 -26.79 -21.55
CA LEU A 42 13.28 -25.64 -20.62
C LEU A 42 11.92 -24.98 -20.28
N SER A 43 11.37 -25.37 -19.13
CA SER A 43 10.73 -24.44 -18.20
C SER A 43 11.04 -24.87 -16.75
N SER A 44 10.77 -24.01 -15.78
CA SER A 44 11.19 -24.09 -14.36
C SER A 44 11.23 -25.52 -13.80
N ARG A 45 12.41 -26.00 -13.37
CA ARG A 45 12.58 -27.31 -12.71
C ARG A 45 11.64 -27.42 -11.51
N PRO A 46 10.66 -28.34 -11.48
CA PRO A 46 10.06 -28.75 -10.21
C PRO A 46 11.11 -29.48 -9.38
N VAL A 47 11.00 -29.41 -8.06
CA VAL A 47 11.81 -30.25 -7.16
C VAL A 47 11.49 -31.70 -7.49
N SER A 48 12.48 -32.45 -7.99
CA SER A 48 12.28 -33.86 -8.29
C SER A 48 12.08 -34.62 -6.97
N LYS A 49 11.30 -35.71 -6.98
CA LYS A 49 11.06 -36.54 -5.77
C LYS A 49 12.33 -37.18 -5.18
N ASN A 50 13.48 -36.97 -5.83
CA ASN A 50 14.77 -37.57 -5.59
C ASN A 50 15.86 -36.51 -5.31
N SER A 51 15.52 -35.24 -5.08
CA SER A 51 16.51 -34.19 -4.80
C SER A 51 15.98 -33.14 -3.83
N VAL A 52 16.83 -32.68 -2.91
CA VAL A 52 16.54 -31.65 -1.90
C VAL A 52 17.68 -30.61 -1.93
N PRO A 53 17.42 -29.32 -2.20
CA PRO A 53 18.44 -28.28 -2.12
C PRO A 53 19.11 -28.26 -0.74
N LEU A 54 20.43 -28.05 -0.67
CA LEU A 54 21.18 -28.07 0.61
C LEU A 54 20.67 -27.02 1.60
N TYR A 55 20.31 -25.83 1.11
CA TYR A 55 19.64 -24.78 1.90
C TYR A 55 18.32 -25.25 2.54
N ASN A 56 17.63 -26.23 1.94
CA ASN A 56 16.39 -26.79 2.46
C ASN A 56 16.62 -27.96 3.44
N VAL A 57 17.83 -28.52 3.58
CA VAL A 57 18.10 -29.59 4.57
C VAL A 57 18.11 -28.97 5.97
N LEU A 58 17.12 -29.30 6.80
CA LEU A 58 16.93 -28.73 8.15
C LEU A 58 17.82 -29.43 9.17
N TRP A 59 17.85 -30.77 9.15
CA TRP A 59 18.65 -31.58 10.04
C TRP A 59 18.94 -32.96 9.45
N ALA A 60 19.99 -33.62 9.92
CA ALA A 60 20.34 -34.98 9.56
C ALA A 60 20.93 -35.69 10.78
N GLU A 61 20.48 -36.92 11.05
CA GLU A 61 20.88 -37.70 12.23
C GLU A 61 20.86 -39.21 11.95
N LEU A 62 21.56 -39.97 12.79
CA LEU A 62 21.64 -41.42 12.74
C LEU A 62 20.94 -42.01 13.97
N SER A 63 20.08 -43.00 13.78
CA SER A 63 19.44 -43.78 14.86
C SER A 63 19.13 -45.18 14.35
N ASP A 64 19.34 -46.21 15.18
CA ASP A 64 18.86 -47.58 14.91
C ASP A 64 19.27 -48.18 13.55
N ASN A 65 20.52 -47.93 13.12
CA ASN A 65 21.04 -48.27 11.80
C ASN A 65 20.28 -47.61 10.62
N ARG A 66 19.72 -46.42 10.85
CA ARG A 66 19.03 -45.59 9.84
C ARG A 66 19.64 -44.19 9.81
N ILE A 67 19.69 -43.60 8.61
CA ILE A 67 19.84 -42.16 8.45
C ILE A 67 18.45 -41.53 8.31
N THR A 68 18.23 -40.43 9.03
CA THR A 68 17.04 -39.59 8.93
C THR A 68 17.45 -38.18 8.53
N VAL A 69 16.75 -37.59 7.56
CA VAL A 69 16.98 -36.23 7.08
C VAL A 69 15.66 -35.46 7.12
N ASP A 70 15.60 -34.44 7.98
CA ASP A 70 14.52 -33.46 8.04
C ASP A 70 14.81 -32.33 7.03
N TYR A 71 13.82 -31.92 6.22
CA TYR A 71 14.01 -30.93 5.16
C TYR A 71 12.76 -30.07 4.88
N ALA A 72 12.97 -28.89 4.31
CA ALA A 72 11.93 -27.91 3.99
C ALA A 72 11.29 -28.18 2.62
N ILE A 73 9.99 -28.44 2.62
CA ILE A 73 9.15 -28.60 1.43
C ILE A 73 8.38 -27.30 1.17
N HIS A 74 8.49 -26.74 -0.03
CA HIS A 74 7.59 -25.69 -0.52
C HIS A 74 6.22 -26.30 -0.84
N ALA A 75 5.33 -26.33 0.14
CA ALA A 75 3.97 -26.86 0.01
C ALA A 75 3.08 -25.96 -0.86
N SER A 76 3.39 -24.67 -0.93
CA SER A 76 2.80 -23.72 -1.88
C SER A 76 3.79 -22.58 -2.18
N LYS A 77 3.35 -21.58 -2.97
CA LYS A 77 4.09 -20.31 -3.14
C LYS A 77 4.21 -19.47 -1.86
N THR A 78 3.42 -19.78 -0.83
CA THR A 78 3.26 -18.97 0.39
C THR A 78 3.52 -19.74 1.69
N LEU A 79 3.68 -21.07 1.62
CA LEU A 79 3.83 -21.95 2.78
C LEU A 79 4.96 -22.98 2.57
N ILE A 80 5.90 -23.00 3.52
CA ILE A 80 6.91 -24.06 3.67
C ILE A 80 6.50 -24.98 4.83
N LYS A 81 6.75 -26.29 4.71
CA LYS A 81 6.50 -27.30 5.76
C LYS A 81 7.71 -28.21 5.93
N PRO A 82 7.93 -28.81 7.11
CA PRO A 82 8.90 -29.89 7.26
C PRO A 82 8.44 -31.14 6.49
N GLY A 83 9.40 -31.86 5.94
CA GLY A 83 9.29 -33.21 5.41
C GLY A 83 10.46 -34.06 5.92
N LYS A 84 10.30 -35.38 5.87
CA LYS A 84 11.28 -36.33 6.41
C LYS A 84 11.60 -37.42 5.40
N TRP A 85 12.89 -37.65 5.17
CA TRP A 85 13.43 -38.87 4.58
C TRP A 85 13.99 -39.75 5.70
N SER A 86 13.79 -41.06 5.62
CA SER A 86 14.41 -42.03 6.55
C SER A 86 14.70 -43.33 5.82
N PHE A 87 15.96 -43.77 5.85
CA PHE A 87 16.45 -44.95 5.14
C PHE A 87 17.32 -45.81 6.05
N ALA A 88 17.22 -47.13 5.93
CA ALA A 88 18.19 -48.02 6.57
C ALA A 88 19.55 -47.92 5.85
N LEU A 89 20.63 -47.98 6.63
CA LEU A 89 21.99 -48.06 6.12
C LEU A 89 22.23 -49.47 5.54
N ALA A 90 23.05 -49.57 4.50
CA ALA A 90 23.50 -50.87 4.03
C ALA A 90 24.42 -51.54 5.07
N VAL A 91 24.34 -52.86 5.18
CA VAL A 91 25.35 -53.64 5.91
C VAL A 91 26.71 -53.43 5.24
N MET A 92 27.74 -53.12 6.01
CA MET A 92 29.10 -52.99 5.49
C MET A 92 29.71 -54.39 5.31
N ASP A 93 29.96 -54.77 4.04
CA ASP A 93 30.89 -55.87 3.74
C ASP A 93 32.31 -55.48 4.20
N GLU A 94 33.14 -56.44 4.60
CA GLU A 94 34.44 -56.23 5.25
C GLU A 94 35.51 -55.52 4.38
N ALA A 95 35.19 -55.22 3.11
CA ALA A 95 36.03 -54.44 2.19
C ALA A 95 35.82 -52.92 2.37
N GLY A 96 36.34 -52.38 3.48
CA GLY A 96 36.16 -51.00 3.94
C GLY A 96 36.55 -49.88 2.96
N SER A 97 35.62 -49.55 2.05
CA SER A 97 35.76 -48.53 1.00
C SER A 97 34.58 -47.54 0.95
N GLY A 98 33.60 -47.70 1.85
CA GLY A 98 32.45 -46.80 1.97
C GLY A 98 32.69 -45.60 2.88
N THR A 99 31.99 -44.50 2.61
CA THR A 99 31.93 -43.32 3.49
C THR A 99 31.32 -43.68 4.85
N SER A 100 31.94 -43.25 5.96
CA SER A 100 31.32 -43.34 7.29
C SER A 100 30.00 -42.55 7.32
N PRO A 101 28.89 -43.13 7.84
CA PRO A 101 27.61 -42.42 7.97
C PRO A 101 27.71 -41.13 8.80
N GLU A 102 28.55 -41.14 9.84
CA GLU A 102 28.78 -40.02 10.76
C GLU A 102 29.50 -38.87 10.04
N SER A 103 30.52 -39.22 9.26
CA SER A 103 31.24 -38.28 8.40
C SER A 103 30.31 -37.68 7.34
N PHE A 104 29.46 -38.51 6.71
CA PHE A 104 28.44 -38.05 5.76
C PHE A 104 27.46 -37.07 6.39
N VAL A 105 26.91 -37.37 7.57
CA VAL A 105 25.97 -36.48 8.28
C VAL A 105 26.65 -35.17 8.69
N LYS A 106 27.88 -35.21 9.22
CA LYS A 106 28.66 -34.01 9.56
C LYS A 106 28.89 -33.13 8.34
N THR A 107 29.30 -33.70 7.22
CA THR A 107 29.56 -32.96 5.96
C THR A 107 28.27 -32.41 5.36
N LEU A 108 27.17 -33.18 5.38
CA LEU A 108 25.86 -32.74 4.92
C LEU A 108 25.37 -31.54 5.73
N LEU A 109 25.43 -31.60 7.06
CA LEU A 109 25.06 -30.48 7.94
C LEU A 109 25.95 -29.25 7.69
N SER A 110 27.27 -29.44 7.59
CA SER A 110 28.21 -28.36 7.33
C SER A 110 27.94 -27.63 6.01
N ARG A 111 27.66 -28.36 4.92
CA ARG A 111 27.28 -27.74 3.63
C ARG A 111 25.87 -27.17 3.62
N ALA A 112 24.94 -27.77 4.36
CA ALA A 112 23.56 -27.31 4.43
C ALA A 112 23.40 -26.02 5.24
N TYR A 113 24.29 -25.75 6.20
CA TYR A 113 24.26 -24.55 7.05
C TYR A 113 25.30 -23.48 6.65
N GLY A 114 26.46 -23.87 6.13
CA GLY A 114 27.54 -22.93 5.83
C GLY A 114 27.98 -22.16 7.08
N ASP A 115 28.03 -20.84 7.00
CA ASP A 115 28.41 -19.95 8.12
C ASP A 115 27.31 -19.82 9.20
N ALA A 116 26.11 -20.37 8.98
CA ALA A 116 25.00 -20.26 9.93
C ALA A 116 25.12 -21.29 11.08
N PRO A 117 25.11 -20.86 12.36
CA PRO A 117 25.15 -21.82 13.47
C PRO A 117 23.87 -22.68 13.48
N PRO A 118 23.98 -24.02 13.60
CA PRO A 118 22.83 -24.91 13.75
C PRO A 118 22.27 -24.86 15.19
N GLN A 119 21.08 -25.42 15.41
CA GLN A 119 20.47 -25.61 16.74
C GLN A 119 20.33 -24.34 17.60
N LYS A 120 20.19 -23.16 16.97
CA LYS A 120 20.10 -21.84 17.61
C LYS A 120 19.15 -21.82 18.81
N ARG A 121 19.57 -21.14 19.87
CA ARG A 121 18.83 -20.88 21.11
C ARG A 121 18.06 -19.56 20.96
N ALA A 122 16.73 -19.60 21.04
CA ALA A 122 15.87 -18.45 20.82
C ALA A 122 14.94 -18.18 22.01
N TYR A 123 14.93 -16.91 22.46
CA TYR A 123 13.90 -16.40 23.37
C TYR A 123 12.76 -15.79 22.55
N VAL A 124 11.62 -16.46 22.48
CA VAL A 124 10.54 -16.16 21.53
C VAL A 124 9.44 -15.36 22.22
N LEU A 125 9.20 -14.14 21.75
CA LEU A 125 8.20 -13.21 22.26
C LEU A 125 7.04 -13.10 21.25
N ILE A 126 5.91 -13.74 21.55
CA ILE A 126 4.74 -13.81 20.67
C ILE A 126 3.70 -12.77 21.09
N ASN A 127 3.38 -11.81 20.20
CA ASN A 127 2.26 -10.90 20.41
C ASN A 127 0.98 -11.52 19.83
N PRO A 128 0.04 -12.06 20.65
CA PRO A 128 -1.13 -12.79 20.16
C PRO A 128 -2.08 -11.89 19.35
N ASN A 129 -2.12 -10.59 19.69
CA ASN A 129 -2.98 -9.58 19.07
C ASN A 129 -2.37 -8.98 17.80
N SER A 130 -1.20 -9.45 17.36
CA SER A 130 -0.53 -8.96 16.16
C SER A 130 -1.34 -9.25 14.89
N GLY A 131 -1.52 -8.22 14.05
CA GLY A 131 -2.31 -8.31 12.82
C GLY A 131 -3.79 -8.59 13.14
N PRO A 132 -4.48 -9.47 12.39
CA PRO A 132 -5.88 -9.83 12.64
C PRO A 132 -6.03 -10.88 13.77
N GLY A 133 -5.21 -10.82 14.83
CA GLY A 133 -5.28 -11.73 15.99
C GLY A 133 -4.90 -13.20 15.67
N GLY A 134 -3.84 -13.40 14.88
CA GLY A 134 -3.49 -14.73 14.33
C GLY A 134 -2.11 -15.29 14.69
N ALA A 135 -1.31 -14.59 15.50
CA ALA A 135 0.12 -14.88 15.66
C ALA A 135 0.41 -16.28 16.24
N VAL A 136 -0.24 -16.64 17.35
CA VAL A 136 -0.05 -17.96 18.01
C VAL A 136 -0.41 -19.11 17.06
N LYS A 137 -1.45 -18.94 16.23
CA LYS A 137 -1.82 -19.97 15.25
C LYS A 137 -0.80 -20.09 14.12
N LYS A 138 -0.26 -18.98 13.60
CA LYS A 138 0.84 -18.99 12.63
C LYS A 138 2.07 -19.68 13.21
N TRP A 139 2.42 -19.37 14.46
CA TRP A 139 3.53 -19.98 15.18
C TRP A 139 3.42 -21.51 15.22
N GLU A 140 2.34 -22.05 15.79
CA GLU A 140 2.15 -23.50 15.93
C GLU A 140 2.01 -24.24 14.59
N SER A 141 1.40 -23.62 13.57
CA SER A 141 1.07 -24.31 12.31
C SER A 141 2.06 -24.10 11.15
N GLU A 142 2.89 -23.06 11.19
CA GLU A 142 3.85 -22.74 10.12
C GLU A 142 5.31 -22.64 10.57
N VAL A 143 5.60 -22.32 11.83
CA VAL A 143 6.95 -21.92 12.28
C VAL A 143 7.56 -22.95 13.21
N LYS A 144 6.90 -23.24 14.33
CA LYS A 144 7.36 -24.23 15.32
C LYS A 144 7.71 -25.58 14.68
N PRO A 145 6.93 -26.15 13.73
CA PRO A 145 7.28 -27.42 13.09
C PRO A 145 8.58 -27.38 12.28
N LEU A 146 9.00 -26.22 11.76
CA LEU A 146 10.28 -26.05 11.07
C LEU A 146 11.44 -25.92 12.06
N PHE A 147 11.23 -25.22 13.18
CA PHE A 147 12.23 -25.09 14.25
C PHE A 147 12.47 -26.41 14.99
N ASP A 148 11.42 -27.17 15.29
CA ASP A 148 11.51 -28.54 15.84
C ASP A 148 12.28 -29.46 14.87
N ALA A 149 11.97 -29.39 13.57
CA ALA A 149 12.65 -30.14 12.52
C ALA A 149 14.12 -29.74 12.32
N ALA A 150 14.51 -28.51 12.70
CA ALA A 150 15.89 -28.03 12.71
C ALA A 150 16.58 -28.08 14.10
N ARG A 151 15.92 -28.68 15.11
CA ARG A 151 16.42 -28.88 16.48
C ARG A 151 16.86 -27.58 17.18
N LEU A 152 16.14 -26.47 16.96
CA LEU A 152 16.33 -25.21 17.71
C LEU A 152 15.88 -25.38 19.17
N GLN A 153 16.50 -24.62 20.07
CA GLN A 153 16.11 -24.56 21.48
C GLN A 153 15.25 -23.30 21.71
N LEU A 154 14.02 -23.47 22.21
CA LEU A 154 13.00 -22.41 22.20
C LEU A 154 12.42 -22.16 23.59
N ASP A 155 12.74 -21.02 24.19
CA ASP A 155 12.04 -20.51 25.38
C ASP A 155 10.94 -19.54 24.93
N VAL A 156 9.67 -19.92 25.05
CA VAL A 156 8.54 -19.21 24.41
C VAL A 156 7.66 -18.48 25.43
N VAL A 157 7.41 -17.19 25.20
CA VAL A 157 6.52 -16.34 26.01
C VAL A 157 5.45 -15.70 25.11
N VAL A 158 4.18 -15.81 25.52
CA VAL A 158 3.06 -15.08 24.89
C VAL A 158 2.83 -13.79 25.68
N LEU A 159 2.98 -12.66 24.99
CA LEU A 159 2.81 -11.32 25.55
C LEU A 159 1.33 -11.03 25.84
N LYS A 160 1.06 -10.24 26.88
CA LYS A 160 -0.27 -9.87 27.37
C LYS A 160 -0.58 -8.40 27.07
N ARG A 161 0.43 -7.54 27.02
CA ARG A 161 0.31 -6.09 26.75
C ARG A 161 1.46 -5.54 25.90
N GLY A 162 1.28 -4.33 25.35
CA GLY A 162 2.38 -3.56 24.78
C GLY A 162 3.39 -3.12 25.86
N GLY A 163 4.63 -2.89 25.45
CA GLY A 163 5.77 -2.60 26.32
C GLY A 163 6.34 -3.80 27.08
N GLU A 164 5.66 -4.96 27.06
CA GLU A 164 6.10 -6.17 27.76
C GLU A 164 7.35 -6.80 27.11
N ALA A 165 7.54 -6.67 25.79
CA ALA A 165 8.78 -7.15 25.15
C ALA A 165 9.97 -6.24 25.49
N THR A 166 9.73 -4.94 25.68
CA THR A 166 10.74 -4.01 26.22
C THR A 166 11.22 -4.49 27.59
N GLU A 167 10.30 -4.73 28.53
CA GLU A 167 10.61 -5.16 29.89
C GLU A 167 11.28 -6.55 29.97
N LEU A 168 10.90 -7.47 29.07
CA LEU A 168 11.51 -8.80 29.01
C LEU A 168 12.90 -8.78 28.37
N ALA A 169 13.12 -7.99 27.32
CA ALA A 169 14.44 -7.85 26.68
C ALA A 169 15.45 -7.09 27.58
N GLU A 170 14.98 -6.09 28.32
CA GLU A 170 15.77 -5.39 29.35
C GLU A 170 16.29 -6.40 30.41
N LYS A 171 15.41 -7.27 30.92
CA LYS A 171 15.70 -8.18 32.05
C LYS A 171 16.22 -9.56 31.62
N ALA A 172 16.40 -9.82 30.34
CA ALA A 172 16.83 -11.12 29.84
C ALA A 172 18.28 -11.46 30.24
N ASP A 173 18.50 -12.71 30.64
CA ASP A 173 19.84 -13.30 30.66
C ASP A 173 20.25 -13.66 29.23
N LEU A 174 21.06 -12.78 28.62
CA LEU A 174 21.47 -12.90 27.22
C LEU A 174 22.43 -14.09 26.98
N SER A 175 23.08 -14.63 28.03
CA SER A 175 24.02 -15.75 27.89
C SER A 175 23.35 -17.05 27.44
N ARG A 176 22.04 -17.19 27.73
CA ARG A 176 21.21 -18.35 27.40
C ARG A 176 20.80 -18.44 25.92
N TYR A 177 20.91 -17.35 25.17
CA TYR A 177 20.28 -17.23 23.86
C TYR A 177 21.27 -16.78 22.78
N ASP A 178 21.00 -17.15 21.55
CA ASP A 178 21.68 -16.64 20.35
C ASP A 178 20.82 -15.57 19.66
N THR A 179 19.50 -15.58 19.90
CA THR A 179 18.56 -14.55 19.42
C THR A 179 17.37 -14.31 20.35
N ILE A 180 16.88 -13.07 20.39
CA ILE A 180 15.51 -12.76 20.85
C ILE A 180 14.64 -12.59 19.61
N MET A 181 13.52 -13.32 19.56
CA MET A 181 12.69 -13.46 18.36
C MET A 181 11.27 -12.91 18.57
N ALA A 182 10.92 -11.85 17.85
CA ALA A 182 9.56 -11.31 17.85
C ALA A 182 8.64 -12.04 16.87
N CYS A 183 7.50 -12.55 17.35
CA CYS A 183 6.45 -13.11 16.49
C CYS A 183 5.26 -12.14 16.44
N SER A 184 5.34 -11.16 15.54
CA SER A 184 4.60 -9.89 15.61
C SER A 184 4.60 -9.14 14.26
N GLY A 185 4.22 -7.85 14.25
CA GLY A 185 4.72 -6.86 13.27
C GLY A 185 5.97 -6.13 13.78
N ASP A 186 6.40 -5.07 13.09
CA ASP A 186 7.68 -4.38 13.31
C ASP A 186 7.84 -3.67 14.68
N GLY A 187 6.73 -3.32 15.36
CA GLY A 187 6.77 -2.67 16.68
C GLY A 187 7.31 -3.53 17.83
N THR A 188 7.26 -4.86 17.75
CA THR A 188 7.87 -5.72 18.81
C THR A 188 9.39 -5.88 18.64
N PRO A 189 9.97 -5.98 17.43
CA PRO A 189 11.39 -5.67 17.22
C PRO A 189 11.82 -4.31 17.77
N HIS A 190 11.01 -3.25 17.59
CA HIS A 190 11.28 -1.93 18.19
C HIS A 190 11.30 -1.99 19.73
N GLU A 191 10.30 -2.62 20.35
CA GLU A 191 10.29 -2.88 21.81
C GLU A 191 11.54 -3.64 22.28
N ILE A 192 11.97 -4.70 21.57
CA ILE A 192 13.15 -5.50 21.95
C ILE A 192 14.42 -4.65 21.87
N PHE A 193 14.66 -3.92 20.78
CA PHE A 193 15.83 -3.04 20.67
C PHE A 193 15.84 -1.98 21.77
N ASN A 194 14.69 -1.39 22.09
CA ASN A 194 14.60 -0.40 23.16
C ASN A 194 14.69 -1.01 24.58
N GLY A 195 14.33 -2.28 24.75
CA GLY A 195 14.58 -3.03 25.98
C GLY A 195 16.06 -3.30 26.20
N LEU A 196 16.76 -3.76 25.15
CA LEU A 196 18.22 -3.93 25.18
C LEU A 196 18.94 -2.58 25.41
N ALA A 197 18.44 -1.50 24.79
CA ALA A 197 18.98 -0.15 24.90
C ALA A 197 18.85 0.48 26.31
N LYS A 198 17.93 -0.01 27.15
CA LYS A 198 17.74 0.44 28.54
C LYS A 198 18.68 -0.22 29.55
N ARG A 199 19.42 -1.24 29.15
CA ARG A 199 20.25 -2.02 30.07
C ARG A 199 21.51 -1.25 30.50
N PRO A 200 22.05 -1.51 31.70
CA PRO A 200 23.36 -0.99 32.12
C PRO A 200 24.51 -1.40 31.19
N ASP A 201 24.37 -2.53 30.47
CA ASP A 201 25.31 -3.04 29.47
C ASP A 201 24.80 -2.86 28.03
N ALA A 202 23.93 -1.87 27.76
CA ALA A 202 23.17 -1.75 26.50
C ALA A 202 23.99 -1.87 25.21
N ALA A 203 25.14 -1.19 25.09
CA ALA A 203 25.99 -1.29 23.92
C ALA A 203 26.49 -2.73 23.70
N LYS A 204 26.90 -3.41 24.77
CA LYS A 204 27.34 -4.82 24.75
C LYS A 204 26.18 -5.76 24.43
N ALA A 205 25.01 -5.51 25.02
CA ALA A 205 23.78 -6.26 24.75
C ALA A 205 23.40 -6.20 23.26
N LEU A 206 23.27 -4.99 22.71
CA LEU A 206 22.96 -4.77 21.29
C LEU A 206 23.99 -5.38 20.35
N ALA A 207 25.27 -5.34 20.73
CA ALA A 207 26.39 -5.91 19.97
C ALA A 207 26.54 -7.45 20.12
N SER A 208 25.84 -8.10 21.05
CA SER A 208 25.97 -9.54 21.31
C SER A 208 24.75 -10.37 20.94
N ILE A 209 23.52 -9.92 21.24
CA ILE A 209 22.30 -10.73 21.02
C ILE A 209 21.60 -10.34 19.70
N ALA A 210 21.34 -11.30 18.83
CA ALA A 210 20.66 -11.03 17.57
C ALA A 210 19.15 -10.84 17.76
N VAL A 211 18.56 -9.78 17.19
CA VAL A 211 17.10 -9.67 17.04
C VAL A 211 16.66 -10.42 15.78
N SER A 212 15.58 -11.19 15.87
CA SER A 212 14.95 -11.88 14.73
C SER A 212 13.44 -11.71 14.72
N HIS A 213 12.81 -11.89 13.55
CA HIS A 213 11.39 -11.58 13.35
C HIS A 213 10.65 -12.69 12.60
N ILE A 214 9.46 -13.03 13.09
CA ILE A 214 8.50 -13.88 12.41
C ILE A 214 7.29 -13.01 12.02
N PRO A 215 6.98 -12.84 10.72
CA PRO A 215 5.98 -11.90 10.22
C PRO A 215 4.54 -12.34 10.53
N CYS A 216 4.07 -11.95 11.71
CA CYS A 216 2.69 -12.16 12.15
C CYS A 216 1.79 -10.94 11.92
N GLY A 217 2.35 -9.73 11.81
CA GLY A 217 1.64 -8.44 11.80
C GLY A 217 1.10 -7.98 10.44
N SER A 218 0.68 -6.71 10.41
CA SER A 218 0.28 -5.96 9.20
C SER A 218 1.48 -5.28 8.55
N GLY A 219 2.27 -4.51 9.33
CA GLY A 219 3.65 -4.19 9.00
C GLY A 219 4.54 -5.41 9.23
N ASN A 220 5.44 -5.68 8.28
CA ASN A 220 6.45 -6.75 8.36
C ASN A 220 7.76 -6.34 7.63
N ALA A 221 8.13 -5.07 7.72
CA ALA A 221 9.28 -4.47 7.06
C ALA A 221 10.61 -5.18 7.40
N PHE A 222 10.83 -5.49 8.69
CA PHE A 222 12.01 -6.24 9.16
C PHE A 222 12.19 -7.54 8.37
N SER A 223 11.12 -8.34 8.27
CA SER A 223 11.10 -9.62 7.54
C SER A 223 11.33 -9.46 6.04
N CYS A 224 10.76 -8.42 5.41
CA CYS A 224 11.01 -8.14 3.99
C CYS A 224 12.49 -7.86 3.72
N ASN A 225 13.14 -7.03 4.53
CA ASN A 225 14.53 -6.63 4.31
C ASN A 225 15.52 -7.74 4.62
N LEU A 226 15.32 -8.52 5.69
CA LEU A 226 16.31 -9.49 6.17
C LEU A 226 16.12 -10.92 5.62
N TYR A 227 14.93 -11.26 5.12
CA TYR A 227 14.60 -12.60 4.61
C TYR A 227 14.04 -12.62 3.18
N GLY A 228 13.76 -11.46 2.58
CA GLY A 228 13.17 -11.35 1.24
C GLY A 228 11.71 -11.82 1.15
N SER A 229 11.02 -11.92 2.31
CA SER A 229 9.66 -12.44 2.40
C SER A 229 8.96 -11.97 3.67
N HIS A 230 7.65 -11.79 3.61
CA HIS A 230 6.77 -11.47 4.74
C HIS A 230 5.87 -12.67 5.13
N ARG A 231 6.32 -13.90 4.85
CA ARG A 231 5.59 -15.15 5.13
C ARG A 231 6.27 -15.93 6.25
N ALA A 232 5.51 -16.33 7.27
CA ALA A 232 6.05 -16.83 8.54
C ALA A 232 6.95 -18.07 8.35
N SER A 233 6.50 -19.06 7.59
CA SER A 233 7.30 -20.26 7.26
C SER A 233 8.53 -19.99 6.37
N PHE A 234 8.56 -18.89 5.61
CA PHE A 234 9.76 -18.48 4.84
C PHE A 234 10.78 -17.77 5.74
N ALA A 235 10.33 -16.86 6.60
CA ALA A 235 11.18 -16.24 7.63
C ALA A 235 11.76 -17.30 8.59
N ALA A 236 10.97 -18.31 8.97
CA ALA A 236 11.45 -19.43 9.77
C ALA A 236 12.64 -20.16 9.11
N LEU A 237 12.53 -20.52 7.83
CA LEU A 237 13.65 -21.13 7.10
C LEU A 237 14.87 -20.19 7.01
N ALA A 238 14.63 -18.89 6.78
CA ALA A 238 15.68 -17.88 6.71
C ALA A 238 16.33 -17.56 8.07
N ILE A 239 15.68 -17.85 9.20
CA ILE A 239 16.27 -17.78 10.55
C ILE A 239 17.08 -19.04 10.87
N ILE A 240 16.55 -20.23 10.53
CA ILE A 240 17.28 -21.51 10.66
C ILE A 240 18.63 -21.41 9.93
N LYS A 241 18.58 -21.01 8.65
CA LYS A 241 19.76 -20.81 7.77
C LYS A 241 20.38 -19.42 7.88
N GLY A 242 19.90 -18.60 8.81
CA GLY A 242 20.35 -17.23 8.97
C GLY A 242 21.68 -17.12 9.71
N VAL A 243 22.41 -16.07 9.35
CA VAL A 243 23.70 -15.67 9.90
C VAL A 243 23.53 -14.44 10.79
N VAL A 244 24.27 -14.39 11.90
CA VAL A 244 24.31 -13.20 12.76
C VAL A 244 25.01 -12.09 11.99
N THR A 245 24.33 -10.96 11.84
CA THR A 245 24.79 -9.85 11.00
C THR A 245 24.77 -8.55 11.82
N PRO A 246 25.85 -7.75 11.83
CA PRO A 246 25.84 -6.40 12.35
C PRO A 246 24.83 -5.54 11.59
N MET A 247 24.13 -4.67 12.31
CA MET A 247 23.17 -3.74 11.73
C MET A 247 23.32 -2.36 12.38
N ASP A 248 23.21 -1.32 11.57
CA ASP A 248 23.22 0.06 12.07
C ASP A 248 21.93 0.37 12.84
N LEU A 249 22.04 1.21 13.86
CA LEU A 249 20.91 1.65 14.70
C LEU A 249 20.96 3.17 14.88
N VAL A 250 19.81 3.82 14.79
CA VAL A 250 19.68 5.27 14.92
C VAL A 250 19.25 5.63 16.34
N SER A 251 20.04 6.45 17.04
CA SER A 251 19.58 7.10 18.26
C SER A 251 18.77 8.34 17.91
N VAL A 252 17.51 8.39 18.33
CA VAL A 252 16.63 9.55 18.20
C VAL A 252 16.44 10.18 19.58
N THR A 253 16.65 11.48 19.69
CA THR A 253 16.40 12.26 20.91
C THR A 253 15.19 13.17 20.74
N SER A 254 14.32 13.19 21.74
CA SER A 254 13.11 14.02 21.80
C SER A 254 12.85 14.41 23.26
N GLY A 255 12.91 15.71 23.55
CA GLY A 255 13.00 16.21 24.92
C GLY A 255 14.19 15.59 25.66
N SER A 256 13.95 15.00 26.83
CA SER A 256 14.97 14.27 27.61
C SER A 256 15.11 12.79 27.23
N ASN A 257 14.32 12.28 26.29
CA ASN A 257 14.27 10.86 25.97
C ASN A 257 15.18 10.51 24.79
N ARG A 258 15.91 9.40 24.90
CA ARG A 258 16.65 8.76 23.80
C ARG A 258 15.97 7.43 23.47
N ILE A 259 15.60 7.26 22.21
CA ILE A 259 14.93 6.07 21.65
C ILE A 259 15.87 5.49 20.58
N ILE A 260 15.92 4.17 20.48
CA ILE A 260 16.60 3.48 19.37
C ILE A 260 15.58 3.18 18.26
N SER A 261 15.95 3.51 17.04
CA SER A 261 15.22 3.22 15.81
C SER A 261 16.04 2.31 14.91
N PHE A 262 15.40 1.27 14.36
CA PHE A 262 16.05 0.29 13.50
C PHE A 262 15.58 0.36 12.03
N LEU A 263 14.40 0.95 11.80
CA LEU A 263 13.68 0.92 10.52
C LEU A 263 13.68 2.29 9.85
N SER A 264 13.01 3.28 10.47
CA SER A 264 12.77 4.58 9.85
C SER A 264 12.23 5.64 10.82
N GLN A 265 12.32 6.91 10.41
CA GLN A 265 11.80 8.07 11.14
C GLN A 265 11.10 9.02 10.16
N THR A 266 9.86 9.45 10.44
CA THR A 266 9.10 10.31 9.51
C THR A 266 8.25 11.39 10.17
N LEU A 267 8.11 12.50 9.44
CA LEU A 267 7.21 13.63 9.69
C LEU A 267 6.42 13.91 8.39
N GLY A 268 5.15 14.32 8.53
CA GLY A 268 4.30 14.73 7.40
C GLY A 268 3.38 13.62 6.88
N ILE A 269 3.17 13.56 5.56
CA ILE A 269 2.15 12.70 4.92
C ILE A 269 2.25 11.24 5.37
N ILE A 270 3.45 10.66 5.43
CA ILE A 270 3.63 9.25 5.82
C ILE A 270 3.32 9.06 7.31
N ALA A 271 3.91 9.86 8.21
CA ALA A 271 3.64 9.81 9.65
C ALA A 271 2.15 9.93 10.00
N GLU A 272 1.44 10.88 9.36
CA GLU A 272 -0.01 11.01 9.54
C GLU A 272 -0.82 9.85 8.92
N SER A 273 -0.27 9.15 7.94
CA SER A 273 -0.94 8.00 7.32
C SER A 273 -0.74 6.73 8.15
N ASP A 274 0.41 6.60 8.82
CA ASP A 274 0.71 5.48 9.71
C ASP A 274 -0.05 5.57 11.03
N LEU A 275 -0.11 6.78 11.61
CA LEU A 275 -0.66 7.03 12.94
C LEU A 275 -2.07 7.65 12.88
N GLY A 276 -2.33 8.57 11.96
CA GLY A 276 -3.66 9.18 11.81
C GLY A 276 -4.73 8.23 11.27
N THR A 277 -4.36 7.05 10.72
CA THR A 277 -5.31 6.03 10.24
C THR A 277 -5.47 4.84 11.19
N GLU A 278 -5.07 4.93 12.46
CA GLU A 278 -5.21 3.80 13.39
C GLU A 278 -6.66 3.37 13.64
N HIS A 279 -7.61 4.31 13.58
CA HIS A 279 -9.05 4.01 13.61
C HIS A 279 -9.50 3.14 12.42
N LEU A 280 -8.69 3.07 11.34
CA LEU A 280 -8.88 2.21 10.17
C LEU A 280 -8.04 0.91 10.23
N ARG A 281 -7.52 0.50 11.40
CA ARG A 281 -6.80 -0.78 11.58
C ARG A 281 -7.57 -2.01 11.04
N TRP A 282 -8.91 -1.95 10.94
CA TRP A 282 -9.75 -2.97 10.30
C TRP A 282 -9.45 -3.20 8.80
N MET A 283 -8.88 -2.21 8.10
CA MET A 283 -8.50 -2.29 6.68
C MET A 283 -7.19 -3.07 6.45
N GLY A 284 -6.51 -3.51 7.50
CA GLY A 284 -5.16 -4.09 7.38
C GLY A 284 -4.15 -3.06 6.86
N SER A 285 -3.36 -3.42 5.85
CA SER A 285 -2.38 -2.52 5.23
C SER A 285 -3.00 -1.44 4.34
N ALA A 286 -4.22 -1.63 3.82
CA ALA A 286 -4.84 -0.65 2.91
C ALA A 286 -5.15 0.71 3.59
N ARG A 287 -5.12 0.78 4.94
CA ARG A 287 -5.26 2.04 5.69
C ARG A 287 -4.18 3.06 5.33
N PHE A 288 -2.94 2.59 5.14
CA PHE A 288 -1.78 3.43 4.85
C PHE A 288 -1.96 4.12 3.49
N GLU A 289 -2.31 3.34 2.47
CA GLU A 289 -2.58 3.82 1.10
C GLU A 289 -3.65 4.92 1.08
N VAL A 290 -4.76 4.72 1.80
CA VAL A 290 -5.87 5.68 1.88
C VAL A 290 -5.45 6.96 2.61
N GLY A 291 -4.71 6.84 3.73
CA GLY A 291 -4.19 7.99 4.47
C GLY A 291 -3.28 8.87 3.60
N VAL A 292 -2.40 8.24 2.83
CA VAL A 292 -1.43 8.88 1.94
C VAL A 292 -2.16 9.59 0.80
N LEU A 293 -3.05 8.89 0.08
CA LEU A 293 -3.84 9.46 -1.02
C LEU A 293 -4.68 10.66 -0.55
N GLN A 294 -5.38 10.55 0.58
CA GLN A 294 -6.25 11.61 1.11
C GLN A 294 -5.48 12.93 1.35
N ARG A 295 -4.20 12.84 1.76
CA ARG A 295 -3.34 13.98 2.07
C ARG A 295 -2.66 14.58 0.84
N MET A 296 -2.24 13.72 -0.10
CA MET A 296 -1.71 14.17 -1.38
C MET A 296 -2.76 14.94 -2.21
N PHE A 297 -4.03 14.53 -2.19
CA PHE A 297 -5.10 15.30 -2.82
C PHE A 297 -5.39 16.64 -2.12
N LYS A 298 -5.12 16.76 -0.83
CA LYS A 298 -5.19 18.03 -0.06
C LYS A 298 -3.96 18.94 -0.26
N ARG A 299 -2.84 18.41 -0.76
CA ARG A 299 -1.52 19.09 -0.85
C ARG A 299 -1.00 19.61 0.48
N THR A 300 -1.12 18.81 1.54
CA THR A 300 -0.69 19.21 2.88
C THR A 300 0.83 19.40 2.95
N CYS A 301 1.28 20.57 3.38
CA CYS A 301 2.67 20.90 3.68
C CYS A 301 2.83 21.04 5.21
N TYR A 302 4.00 20.70 5.74
CA TYR A 302 4.29 20.64 7.17
C TYR A 302 5.57 21.46 7.45
N PRO A 303 5.50 22.80 7.51
CA PRO A 303 6.68 23.66 7.65
C PRO A 303 7.60 23.23 8.81
N CYS A 304 8.91 23.24 8.57
CA CYS A 304 9.91 22.95 9.59
C CYS A 304 11.21 23.74 9.34
N ASP A 305 12.11 23.74 10.32
CA ASP A 305 13.52 24.02 10.11
C ASP A 305 14.30 22.71 10.20
N LEU A 306 15.27 22.53 9.30
CA LEU A 306 15.97 21.27 9.10
C LEU A 306 17.48 21.50 8.98
N ALA A 307 18.25 20.84 9.84
CA ALA A 307 19.71 20.75 9.76
C ALA A 307 20.11 19.28 9.52
N VAL A 308 21.03 19.04 8.59
CA VAL A 308 21.39 17.68 8.14
C VAL A 308 22.88 17.54 7.93
N LYS A 309 23.51 16.56 8.59
CA LYS A 309 24.87 16.15 8.28
C LYS A 309 24.85 15.17 7.10
N VAL A 310 24.88 15.73 5.90
CA VAL A 310 25.02 14.99 4.64
C VAL A 310 26.44 14.46 4.50
N GLU A 311 26.57 13.20 4.06
CA GLU A 311 27.84 12.62 3.59
C GLU A 311 27.83 12.45 2.07
N ILE A 312 26.66 12.14 1.46
CA ILE A 312 26.49 12.06 0.01
C ILE A 312 25.20 12.74 -0.41
N ASP A 313 25.32 13.82 -1.19
CA ASP A 313 24.20 14.67 -1.62
C ASP A 313 23.59 14.24 -2.96
N GLU A 314 24.42 13.74 -3.89
CA GLU A 314 24.00 13.39 -5.24
C GLU A 314 23.61 11.90 -5.37
N LYS A 315 22.49 11.64 -6.06
CA LYS A 315 21.97 10.30 -6.37
C LYS A 315 22.99 9.38 -7.06
N GLU A 316 23.84 9.92 -7.93
CA GLU A 316 24.88 9.15 -8.62
C GLU A 316 26.06 8.80 -7.70
N GLY A 317 26.38 9.67 -6.74
CA GLY A 317 27.28 9.34 -5.63
C GLY A 317 26.71 8.23 -4.75
N VAL A 318 25.41 8.29 -4.42
CA VAL A 318 24.73 7.24 -3.63
C VAL A 318 24.72 5.89 -4.37
N LYS A 319 24.48 5.87 -5.69
CA LYS A 319 24.65 4.66 -6.53
C LYS A 319 26.08 4.12 -6.51
N ALA A 320 27.09 5.00 -6.59
CA ALA A 320 28.49 4.58 -6.58
C ALA A 320 28.92 4.01 -5.21
N HIS A 321 28.48 4.62 -4.11
CA HIS A 321 28.66 4.13 -2.75
C HIS A 321 27.96 2.78 -2.52
N TYR A 322 26.69 2.67 -2.95
CA TYR A 322 25.97 1.40 -2.91
C TYR A 322 26.71 0.30 -3.66
N LYS A 323 27.21 0.60 -4.88
CA LYS A 323 28.03 -0.34 -5.67
C LYS A 323 29.30 -0.77 -4.94
N HIS A 324 30.02 0.17 -4.31
CA HIS A 324 31.25 -0.10 -3.57
C HIS A 324 30.98 -1.07 -2.40
N HIS A 325 30.02 -0.74 -1.54
CA HIS A 325 29.69 -1.58 -0.38
C HIS A 325 29.04 -2.91 -0.80
N ALA A 326 28.08 -2.92 -1.72
CA ALA A 326 27.42 -4.16 -2.16
C ALA A 326 28.37 -5.15 -2.88
N SER A 327 29.52 -4.70 -3.38
CA SER A 327 30.57 -5.55 -3.94
C SER A 327 31.59 -6.04 -2.89
N ASN A 328 31.89 -5.23 -1.87
CA ASN A 328 32.97 -5.47 -0.91
C ASN A 328 32.51 -6.04 0.44
N THR A 329 31.23 -5.88 0.79
CA THR A 329 30.63 -6.41 2.02
C THR A 329 30.56 -7.94 1.97
N SER A 330 31.36 -8.59 2.81
CA SER A 330 31.32 -10.02 3.10
C SER A 330 31.06 -10.25 4.58
N LEU A 331 30.57 -11.43 4.95
CA LEU A 331 30.32 -11.78 6.36
C LEU A 331 31.59 -11.65 7.22
N ALA A 332 32.75 -12.06 6.71
CA ALA A 332 34.02 -11.91 7.40
C ALA A 332 34.43 -10.43 7.58
N ALA A 333 34.13 -9.55 6.61
CA ALA A 333 34.38 -8.12 6.74
C ALA A 333 33.45 -7.46 7.77
N LEU A 334 32.17 -7.84 7.80
CA LEU A 334 31.21 -7.36 8.79
C LEU A 334 31.55 -7.85 10.20
N ALA A 335 31.89 -9.13 10.37
CA ALA A 335 32.32 -9.68 11.65
C ALA A 335 33.57 -8.94 12.18
N LYS A 336 34.59 -8.76 11.33
CA LYS A 336 35.80 -8.02 11.69
C LYS A 336 35.55 -6.56 12.04
N ALA A 337 34.61 -5.88 11.35
CA ALA A 337 34.21 -4.51 11.69
C ALA A 337 33.49 -4.45 13.05
N ALA A 338 32.65 -5.44 13.35
CA ALA A 338 31.94 -5.58 14.61
C ALA A 338 32.85 -5.93 15.81
N GLU A 339 33.93 -6.69 15.58
CA GLU A 339 34.96 -6.98 16.59
C GLU A 339 35.91 -5.80 16.83
N ALA A 340 36.11 -4.92 15.84
CA ALA A 340 37.01 -3.78 15.93
C ALA A 340 36.46 -2.59 16.75
N ALA A 341 35.18 -2.61 17.13
CA ALA A 341 34.58 -1.61 18.00
C ALA A 341 34.73 -2.02 19.48
N PRO A 342 35.52 -1.30 20.31
CA PRO A 342 35.71 -1.67 21.72
C PRO A 342 34.46 -1.35 22.55
N VAL A 343 33.63 -2.37 22.80
CA VAL A 343 32.38 -2.23 23.56
C VAL A 343 32.60 -2.32 25.08
N GLU A 344 33.46 -1.43 25.59
CA GLU A 344 33.74 -1.26 27.03
C GLU A 344 32.99 -0.07 27.66
N SER A 345 31.95 0.44 26.98
CA SER A 345 31.09 1.50 27.52
C SER A 345 29.93 0.93 28.35
N GLU A 346 29.71 1.52 29.53
CA GLU A 346 28.44 1.37 30.25
C GLU A 346 27.32 2.11 29.50
N GLY A 347 26.13 1.52 29.45
CA GLY A 347 24.97 2.08 28.77
C GLY A 347 25.07 2.08 27.24
N LEU A 348 24.48 3.09 26.60
CA LEU A 348 24.52 3.31 25.14
C LEU A 348 25.76 4.13 24.75
N PRO A 349 26.28 4.01 23.51
CA PRO A 349 27.36 4.86 23.02
C PRO A 349 27.04 6.36 23.17
N ALA A 350 28.04 7.18 23.47
CA ALA A 350 27.88 8.64 23.51
C ALA A 350 27.41 9.18 22.15
N LEU A 351 26.62 10.26 22.17
CA LEU A 351 26.16 10.94 20.95
C LEU A 351 27.23 11.93 20.49
N LYS A 352 27.73 11.75 19.27
CA LYS A 352 28.74 12.61 18.64
C LYS A 352 28.24 14.03 18.42
N TYR A 353 26.96 14.20 18.13
CA TYR A 353 26.32 15.48 17.83
C TYR A 353 25.43 16.00 18.98
N GLY A 354 25.51 15.39 20.17
CA GLY A 354 24.70 15.76 21.33
C GLY A 354 23.22 15.37 21.20
N THR A 355 22.35 16.06 21.92
CA THR A 355 20.89 15.87 21.93
C THR A 355 20.16 17.02 21.24
N VAL A 356 18.83 16.89 21.11
CA VAL A 356 17.96 17.98 20.61
C VAL A 356 17.88 19.20 21.53
N GLN A 357 18.30 19.10 22.80
CA GLN A 357 18.29 20.21 23.76
C GLN A 357 19.60 21.03 23.73
N ASP A 358 20.68 20.45 23.23
CA ASP A 358 21.97 21.14 23.12
C ASP A 358 21.97 22.12 21.94
N ASP A 359 22.94 23.05 21.90
CA ASP A 359 23.15 23.93 20.75
C ASP A 359 23.37 23.14 19.43
N LEU A 360 23.28 23.83 18.29
CA LEU A 360 23.58 23.20 17.00
C LEU A 360 25.05 22.73 16.96
N PRO A 361 25.33 21.51 16.44
CA PRO A 361 26.70 21.05 16.24
C PRO A 361 27.47 21.96 15.28
N GLU A 362 28.79 22.05 15.47
CA GLU A 362 29.65 22.89 14.63
C GLU A 362 29.54 22.50 13.14
N GLY A 363 29.38 23.51 12.28
CA GLY A 363 29.21 23.31 10.84
C GLY A 363 27.81 22.85 10.40
N TRP A 364 26.80 22.83 11.28
CA TRP A 364 25.41 22.61 10.92
C TRP A 364 24.65 23.94 10.75
N GLU A 365 23.75 23.99 9.77
CA GLU A 365 22.86 25.13 9.51
C GLU A 365 21.40 24.66 9.56
N LEU A 366 20.52 25.38 10.27
CA LEU A 366 19.08 25.17 10.21
C LEU A 366 18.51 25.88 8.98
N VAL A 367 18.13 25.10 7.97
CA VAL A 367 17.53 25.60 6.73
C VAL A 367 15.99 25.56 6.85
N PRO A 368 15.29 26.70 6.71
CA PRO A 368 13.83 26.70 6.72
C PRO A 368 13.22 26.02 5.50
N TYR A 369 12.34 25.04 5.72
CA TYR A 369 11.66 24.26 4.69
C TYR A 369 10.13 24.38 4.85
N ASP A 370 9.51 25.36 4.18
CA ASP A 370 8.07 25.64 4.30
C ASP A 370 7.16 24.66 3.53
N LYS A 371 7.71 23.94 2.56
CA LYS A 371 6.95 23.14 1.57
C LYS A 371 6.96 21.63 1.78
N ILE A 372 7.70 21.12 2.76
CA ILE A 372 7.91 19.68 2.90
C ILE A 372 6.58 18.95 3.13
N GLY A 373 6.30 17.95 2.29
CA GLY A 373 5.12 17.08 2.39
C GLY A 373 5.46 15.78 3.12
N THR A 374 6.61 15.20 2.77
CA THR A 374 7.18 14.02 3.44
C THR A 374 8.63 14.30 3.80
N PHE A 375 8.95 14.18 5.08
CA PHE A 375 10.30 13.89 5.57
C PHE A 375 10.35 12.39 5.91
N TYR A 376 11.31 11.65 5.37
CA TYR A 376 11.47 10.23 5.69
C TYR A 376 12.96 9.87 5.73
N ALA A 377 13.48 9.57 6.92
CA ALA A 377 14.79 8.94 7.09
C ALA A 377 14.60 7.43 7.28
N GLY A 378 15.52 6.62 6.74
CA GLY A 378 15.40 5.16 6.68
C GLY A 378 16.73 4.44 6.83
N ASN A 379 16.68 3.27 7.47
CA ASN A 379 17.81 2.39 7.73
C ASN A 379 17.63 1.01 7.05
N MET A 380 16.44 0.75 6.48
CA MET A 380 16.11 -0.42 5.67
C MET A 380 15.34 -0.01 4.41
N ALA A 381 15.44 -0.78 3.34
CA ALA A 381 14.88 -0.43 2.02
C ALA A 381 13.34 -0.47 1.96
N TYR A 382 12.76 -1.60 2.35
CA TYR A 382 11.32 -1.86 2.28
C TYR A 382 10.59 -1.45 3.56
N MET A 383 9.60 -0.57 3.45
CA MET A 383 8.65 -0.25 4.54
C MET A 383 7.43 -1.19 4.53
N SER A 384 7.17 -1.83 3.39
CA SER A 384 6.19 -2.90 3.21
C SER A 384 6.63 -3.79 2.04
N PRO A 385 6.00 -4.96 1.79
CA PRO A 385 6.38 -5.86 0.69
C PRO A 385 6.49 -5.21 -0.69
N ASP A 386 5.68 -4.19 -0.94
CA ASP A 386 5.58 -3.49 -2.23
C ASP A 386 5.98 -2.00 -2.10
N ALA A 387 6.60 -1.59 -0.98
CA ALA A 387 6.97 -0.21 -0.70
C ALA A 387 8.48 -0.04 -0.44
N ASN A 388 9.27 0.03 -1.52
CA ASN A 388 10.70 0.34 -1.46
C ASN A 388 10.92 1.86 -1.43
N PHE A 389 11.16 2.41 -0.25
CA PHE A 389 11.47 3.84 -0.09
C PHE A 389 12.98 4.11 -0.18
N PHE A 390 13.79 3.20 0.36
CA PHE A 390 15.22 3.43 0.55
C PHE A 390 16.06 2.40 -0.22
N SER A 391 15.93 2.39 -1.55
CA SER A 391 16.51 1.35 -2.40
C SER A 391 18.06 1.28 -2.38
N ALA A 392 18.75 2.28 -1.82
CA ALA A 392 20.20 2.30 -1.59
C ALA A 392 20.61 2.01 -0.13
N SER A 393 19.70 1.51 0.71
CA SER A 393 20.01 1.15 2.09
C SER A 393 20.94 -0.06 2.16
N LEU A 394 21.89 0.01 3.08
CA LEU A 394 22.90 -1.01 3.37
C LEU A 394 22.81 -1.36 4.85
N ILE A 395 23.11 -2.61 5.20
CA ILE A 395 22.88 -3.09 6.57
C ILE A 395 23.85 -2.48 7.59
N SER A 396 25.07 -2.13 7.17
CA SER A 396 26.04 -1.45 8.02
C SER A 396 27.07 -0.62 7.24
N ASP A 397 26.65 0.49 6.64
CA ASP A 397 27.52 1.46 5.96
C ASP A 397 27.78 2.75 6.76
N GLY A 398 27.16 2.89 7.93
CA GLY A 398 27.25 4.08 8.78
C GLY A 398 26.43 5.27 8.27
N CYS A 399 25.48 5.06 7.34
CA CYS A 399 24.65 6.12 6.76
C CYS A 399 23.17 5.74 6.73
N MET A 400 22.30 6.57 7.33
CA MET A 400 20.86 6.49 7.05
C MET A 400 20.56 7.18 5.71
N ASP A 401 19.55 6.69 5.00
CA ASP A 401 19.06 7.29 3.76
C ASP A 401 17.97 8.31 4.08
N LEU A 402 18.11 9.53 3.57
CA LEU A 402 17.10 10.60 3.70
C LEU A 402 16.37 10.81 2.38
N VAL A 403 15.05 10.66 2.43
CA VAL A 403 14.09 10.97 1.36
C VAL A 403 13.25 12.19 1.76
N THR A 404 13.19 13.20 0.89
CA THR A 404 12.23 14.32 1.04
C THR A 404 11.43 14.57 -0.23
N ILE A 405 10.16 14.93 -0.05
CA ILE A 405 9.18 15.17 -1.12
C ILE A 405 8.34 16.40 -0.73
N ASP A 406 8.12 17.33 -1.66
CA ASP A 406 7.29 18.52 -1.45
C ASP A 406 5.79 18.19 -1.37
N GLY A 407 5.06 18.92 -0.52
CA GLY A 407 3.62 18.77 -0.31
C GLY A 407 2.76 19.54 -1.31
N ASP A 408 3.28 20.59 -1.95
CA ASP A 408 2.52 21.46 -2.87
C ASP A 408 2.41 20.91 -4.31
N LEU A 409 3.01 19.75 -4.57
CA LEU A 409 3.00 19.02 -5.83
C LEU A 409 1.57 18.90 -6.42
N PRO A 410 1.40 19.04 -7.74
CA PRO A 410 0.13 18.74 -8.40
C PRO A 410 -0.33 17.30 -8.08
N PRO A 411 -1.62 17.02 -7.81
CA PRO A 411 -2.04 15.71 -7.31
C PRO A 411 -1.68 14.54 -8.24
N PHE A 412 -1.65 14.75 -9.55
CA PHE A 412 -1.18 13.73 -10.52
C PHE A 412 0.34 13.51 -10.46
N THR A 413 1.13 14.54 -10.20
CA THR A 413 2.58 14.44 -10.00
C THR A 413 2.88 13.69 -8.71
N ALA A 414 2.24 14.09 -7.60
CA ALA A 414 2.34 13.39 -6.32
C ALA A 414 1.94 11.91 -6.47
N LEU A 415 0.80 11.63 -7.13
CA LEU A 415 0.33 10.28 -7.39
C LEU A 415 1.32 9.46 -8.24
N GLY A 416 2.01 10.09 -9.19
CA GLY A 416 3.13 9.47 -9.91
C GLY A 416 4.30 9.10 -8.99
N VAL A 417 4.68 9.97 -8.05
CA VAL A 417 5.72 9.67 -7.05
C VAL A 417 5.34 8.48 -6.18
N LEU A 418 4.07 8.37 -5.75
CA LEU A 418 3.57 7.21 -4.99
C LEU A 418 3.64 5.91 -5.80
N LEU A 419 3.27 5.94 -7.09
CA LEU A 419 3.37 4.77 -7.97
C LEU A 419 4.82 4.35 -8.23
N ASP A 420 5.77 5.30 -8.24
CA ASP A 420 7.19 4.99 -8.38
C ASP A 420 7.77 4.28 -7.13
N VAL A 421 7.08 4.30 -5.98
CA VAL A 421 7.41 3.41 -4.84
C VAL A 421 7.11 1.95 -5.21
N GLU A 422 5.90 1.66 -5.67
CA GLU A 422 5.47 0.30 -6.09
C GLU A 422 6.24 -0.19 -7.33
N ALA A 423 6.66 0.72 -8.19
CA ALA A 423 7.40 0.40 -9.42
C ALA A 423 8.93 0.25 -9.24
N ASP A 424 9.46 0.36 -8.01
CA ASP A 424 10.90 0.27 -7.69
C ASP A 424 11.74 1.39 -8.36
N LYS A 425 11.17 2.61 -8.45
CA LYS A 425 11.69 3.77 -9.20
C LYS A 425 11.82 5.07 -8.40
N LEU A 426 11.28 5.14 -7.18
CA LEU A 426 11.24 6.35 -6.35
C LEU A 426 12.59 7.07 -6.29
N PHE A 427 13.68 6.31 -6.20
CA PHE A 427 15.06 6.81 -6.21
C PHE A 427 15.36 7.73 -7.41
N ASP A 428 14.97 7.37 -8.63
CA ASP A 428 15.30 8.12 -9.85
C ASP A 428 14.27 9.24 -10.15
N ASN A 429 13.16 9.32 -9.41
CA ASN A 429 12.11 10.31 -9.65
C ASN A 429 12.61 11.76 -9.40
N PRO A 430 12.33 12.74 -10.29
CA PRO A 430 12.85 14.11 -10.18
C PRO A 430 12.20 14.97 -9.09
N HIS A 431 11.08 14.53 -8.50
CA HIS A 431 10.41 15.20 -7.37
C HIS A 431 10.79 14.62 -6.00
N VAL A 432 11.77 13.71 -5.98
CA VAL A 432 12.27 13.04 -4.79
C VAL A 432 13.73 13.43 -4.57
N THR A 433 14.04 14.04 -3.44
CA THR A 433 15.44 14.19 -3.00
C THR A 433 15.85 12.91 -2.27
N TYR A 434 17.05 12.39 -2.54
CA TYR A 434 17.62 11.20 -1.88
C TYR A 434 19.07 11.48 -1.51
N LYS A 435 19.43 11.37 -0.24
CA LYS A 435 20.78 11.64 0.30
C LYS A 435 21.21 10.53 1.26
N LYS A 436 22.52 10.32 1.43
CA LYS A 436 23.07 9.56 2.57
C LYS A 436 23.62 10.52 3.62
N ILE A 437 23.21 10.31 4.87
CA ILE A 437 23.43 11.24 5.99
C ILE A 437 23.86 10.47 7.25
N THR A 438 24.64 11.08 8.13
CA THR A 438 24.98 10.46 9.44
C THR A 438 24.07 10.93 10.57
N ALA A 439 23.49 12.13 10.46
CA ALA A 439 22.62 12.70 11.49
C ALA A 439 21.76 13.86 10.95
N TYR A 440 20.68 14.19 11.66
CA TYR A 440 19.84 15.37 11.38
C TYR A 440 19.17 15.92 12.64
N ARG A 441 18.75 17.19 12.60
CA ARG A 441 17.86 17.85 13.59
C ARG A 441 16.71 18.49 12.82
N ILE A 442 15.48 18.23 13.22
CA ILE A 442 14.26 18.78 12.60
C ILE A 442 13.36 19.41 13.66
N ILE A 443 12.88 20.62 13.38
CA ILE A 443 12.10 21.46 14.27
C ILE A 443 10.79 21.82 13.54
N PRO A 444 9.64 21.21 13.88
CA PRO A 444 8.36 21.59 13.28
C PRO A 444 8.02 23.07 13.55
N ARG A 445 7.47 23.76 12.55
CA ARG A 445 7.00 25.15 12.63
C ARG A 445 5.49 25.24 12.40
N ASN A 446 4.88 26.26 12.98
CA ASN A 446 3.48 26.67 12.77
C ASN A 446 2.43 25.58 13.05
N GLN A 447 2.74 24.61 13.92
CA GLN A 447 1.92 23.44 14.26
C GLN A 447 2.07 23.13 15.76
N ASP A 448 0.96 23.07 16.51
CA ASP A 448 0.97 22.79 17.96
C ASP A 448 0.79 21.29 18.29
N ASP A 449 0.24 20.50 17.36
CA ASP A 449 0.12 19.04 17.41
C ASP A 449 0.30 18.47 16.00
N GLY A 450 0.61 17.17 15.93
CA GLY A 450 0.81 16.44 14.68
C GLY A 450 1.30 15.02 14.94
N PHE A 451 1.95 14.44 13.93
CA PHE A 451 2.44 13.07 13.96
C PHE A 451 3.91 12.99 13.55
N ILE A 452 4.73 12.45 14.45
CA ILE A 452 6.07 11.94 14.16
C ILE A 452 6.03 10.44 14.48
N SER A 453 6.52 9.63 13.54
CA SER A 453 6.55 8.16 13.62
C SER A 453 7.99 7.68 13.63
N ILE A 454 8.34 6.83 14.60
CA ILE A 454 9.65 6.18 14.75
C ILE A 454 9.43 4.66 14.70
N ASP A 455 9.99 3.98 13.70
CA ASP A 455 9.72 2.57 13.37
C ASP A 455 8.22 2.19 13.22
N GLY A 456 7.32 3.17 13.09
CA GLY A 456 5.86 3.00 13.05
C GLY A 456 5.13 3.41 14.34
N GLU A 457 5.84 3.74 15.42
CA GLU A 457 5.26 4.09 16.73
C GLU A 457 5.20 5.62 16.94
N LYS A 458 4.15 6.13 17.60
CA LYS A 458 3.98 7.58 17.87
C LYS A 458 4.90 8.04 19.00
N ILE A 459 5.67 9.10 18.75
CA ILE A 459 6.37 9.89 19.78
C ILE A 459 5.69 11.26 19.98
N PRO A 460 6.02 12.02 21.04
CA PRO A 460 5.53 13.40 21.21
C PRO A 460 5.90 14.27 20.01
N PHE A 461 4.98 15.15 19.61
CA PHE A 461 5.22 16.10 18.53
C PHE A 461 6.11 17.26 19.00
N GLY A 462 7.12 17.62 18.22
CA GLY A 462 8.08 18.66 18.57
C GLY A 462 9.45 18.43 17.92
N PRO A 463 10.49 19.15 18.38
CA PRO A 463 11.85 18.98 17.90
C PRO A 463 12.39 17.56 18.14
N ILE A 464 13.09 17.00 17.14
CA ILE A 464 13.91 15.78 17.30
C ILE A 464 15.30 15.95 16.68
N GLN A 465 16.27 15.22 17.22
CA GLN A 465 17.60 15.03 16.63
C GLN A 465 17.95 13.54 16.58
N ALA A 466 18.47 13.07 15.46
CA ALA A 466 18.82 11.69 15.21
C ALA A 466 20.28 11.52 14.75
N GLU A 467 20.94 10.44 15.19
CA GLU A 467 22.34 10.09 14.88
C GLU A 467 22.46 8.58 14.67
N ILE A 468 23.17 8.14 13.62
CA ILE A 468 23.40 6.70 13.34
C ILE A 468 24.64 6.15 14.04
N HIS A 469 24.53 4.94 14.58
CA HIS A 469 25.65 4.17 15.14
C HIS A 469 25.93 2.96 14.25
N GLN A 470 27.09 2.95 13.60
CA GLN A 470 27.48 1.87 12.70
C GLN A 470 27.67 0.56 13.47
N GLY A 471 26.99 -0.50 13.03
CA GLY A 471 27.15 -1.87 13.51
C GLY A 471 26.78 -2.06 14.99
N LEU A 472 25.98 -1.18 15.58
CA LEU A 472 25.62 -1.25 17.00
C LEU A 472 24.72 -2.46 17.31
N GLY A 473 23.79 -2.80 16.42
CA GLY A 473 22.85 -3.91 16.59
C GLY A 473 23.35 -5.23 16.00
N ARG A 474 22.73 -6.33 16.41
CA ARG A 474 22.82 -7.63 15.74
C ARG A 474 21.43 -8.07 15.28
N VAL A 475 21.36 -8.66 14.10
CA VAL A 475 20.15 -9.31 13.58
C VAL A 475 20.48 -10.67 12.96
N ILE A 476 19.49 -11.54 12.87
CA ILE A 476 19.58 -12.72 11.98
C ILE A 476 19.17 -12.27 10.57
N SER A 477 20.09 -12.36 9.61
CA SER A 477 19.81 -12.13 8.18
C SER A 477 20.01 -13.42 7.37
N LYS A 478 19.37 -13.49 6.20
CA LYS A 478 19.48 -14.64 5.30
C LYS A 478 20.82 -14.75 4.57
N ALA A 479 21.51 -13.64 4.32
CA ALA A 479 22.64 -13.57 3.39
C ALA A 479 23.75 -12.57 3.78
N GLY A 480 23.78 -12.09 5.02
CA GLY A 480 24.75 -11.08 5.49
C GLY A 480 24.47 -9.65 5.01
N LYS A 481 23.27 -9.39 4.48
CA LYS A 481 22.84 -8.12 3.89
C LYS A 481 21.31 -8.06 3.79
N TYR A 482 20.79 -6.89 3.40
CA TYR A 482 19.39 -6.79 2.99
C TYR A 482 19.15 -7.49 1.64
N GLU A 483 17.95 -8.04 1.48
CA GLU A 483 17.47 -8.77 0.30
C GLU A 483 16.91 -7.84 -0.80
N ALA A 484 17.06 -6.52 -0.63
CA ALA A 484 16.73 -5.52 -1.64
C ALA A 484 17.70 -5.56 -2.84
N LYS A 485 17.20 -5.13 -4.01
CA LYS A 485 17.95 -5.23 -5.28
C LYS A 485 19.02 -4.15 -5.47
N GLY A 486 18.98 -3.07 -4.69
CA GLY A 486 19.72 -1.83 -4.95
C GLY A 486 18.96 -0.85 -5.86
N PRO A 487 19.43 0.41 -5.99
CA PRO A 487 18.81 1.43 -6.84
C PRO A 487 19.04 1.14 -8.33
N ALA A 488 18.09 1.48 -9.20
CA ALA A 488 18.11 1.00 -10.58
C ALA A 488 19.40 1.35 -11.35
N ASN A 489 19.97 0.35 -12.03
CA ASN A 489 21.22 0.43 -12.83
C ASN A 489 22.52 0.69 -12.03
N TRP A 490 22.53 0.52 -10.70
CA TRP A 490 23.76 0.61 -9.88
C TRP A 490 24.92 -0.25 -10.40
N ASP A 491 24.59 -1.41 -10.97
CA ASP A 491 25.52 -2.35 -11.56
C ASP A 491 26.27 -1.79 -12.80
N LYS A 492 25.58 -1.02 -13.65
CA LYS A 492 26.05 -0.64 -15.00
C LYS A 492 27.04 0.50 -15.05
N HIS A 493 27.19 1.28 -13.97
CA HIS A 493 28.13 2.40 -13.96
C HIS A 493 29.58 1.92 -14.06
N LYS A 494 30.25 2.28 -15.15
CA LYS A 494 31.70 2.10 -15.31
C LYS A 494 32.42 3.18 -14.50
N ASN A 495 33.46 2.80 -13.77
CA ASN A 495 34.28 3.73 -13.00
C ASN A 495 34.88 4.80 -13.94
N ARG A 496 34.40 6.03 -13.83
CA ARG A 496 35.02 7.21 -14.47
C ARG A 496 35.52 8.15 -13.39
N ILE A 497 36.55 7.70 -12.67
CA ILE A 497 37.37 8.58 -11.83
C ILE A 497 38.17 9.45 -12.80
N THR A 498 37.74 10.69 -13.00
CA THR A 498 38.47 11.72 -13.73
C THR A 498 38.53 12.98 -12.89
N THR A 499 39.67 13.20 -12.25
CA THR A 499 40.00 14.40 -11.51
C THR A 499 40.08 15.61 -12.44
N ALA A 500 39.21 16.60 -12.24
CA ALA A 500 39.31 17.92 -12.87
C ALA A 500 38.70 18.99 -11.94
N ASN A 501 39.37 20.13 -11.81
CA ASN A 501 38.89 21.26 -11.01
C ASN A 501 37.82 22.07 -11.78
N PRO A 502 36.88 22.76 -11.09
CA PRO A 502 35.80 23.49 -11.75
C PRO A 502 36.28 24.85 -12.28
N LEU A 503 36.04 25.14 -13.56
CA LEU A 503 36.10 26.50 -14.10
C LEU A 503 35.31 26.64 -15.42
N CYS A 504 34.58 27.75 -15.53
CA CYS A 504 34.03 28.36 -16.75
C CYS A 504 33.09 27.52 -17.66
N ALA A 505 31.78 27.70 -17.49
CA ALA A 505 30.76 27.46 -18.51
C ALA A 505 29.54 28.40 -18.32
N THR A 506 29.70 29.67 -18.70
CA THR A 506 28.56 30.59 -18.90
C THR A 506 27.91 30.39 -20.27
N GLU A 507 26.72 30.96 -20.45
CA GLU A 507 25.85 30.86 -21.65
C GLU A 507 25.14 29.50 -21.84
N THR A 508 23.91 29.42 -22.37
CA THR A 508 22.92 30.47 -22.71
C THR A 508 21.51 29.97 -22.33
N ARG A 509 20.70 30.80 -21.65
CA ARG A 509 19.36 30.39 -21.16
C ARG A 509 18.24 31.14 -21.90
N SER A 510 17.81 30.61 -23.04
CA SER A 510 16.69 31.13 -23.83
C SER A 510 15.96 30.00 -24.55
N ARG A 511 14.64 30.14 -24.74
CA ARG A 511 13.69 29.14 -25.28
C ARG A 511 13.48 27.89 -24.41
N ASP A 512 12.58 27.98 -23.41
CA ASP A 512 11.71 26.82 -23.08
C ASP A 512 10.39 27.20 -22.38
N ALA A 513 9.74 28.25 -22.89
CA ALA A 513 8.45 28.75 -22.38
C ALA A 513 7.22 28.16 -23.09
N SER A 514 7.42 27.48 -24.24
CA SER A 514 6.34 26.95 -25.09
C SER A 514 5.96 25.50 -24.78
N ALA A 515 6.91 24.65 -24.38
CA ALA A 515 6.66 23.22 -24.13
C ALA A 515 5.62 22.98 -23.02
N ARG A 516 5.64 23.80 -21.96
CA ARG A 516 4.83 23.65 -20.72
C ARG A 516 3.31 23.79 -20.90
N LYS A 517 2.80 23.99 -22.12
CA LYS A 517 1.35 23.96 -22.42
C LYS A 517 0.87 22.61 -22.99
N GLN A 518 1.76 21.73 -23.43
CA GLN A 518 1.37 20.45 -24.03
C GLN A 518 1.03 19.40 -22.97
N ASP A 519 1.90 19.23 -21.96
CA ASP A 519 1.79 18.12 -20.99
C ASP A 519 0.58 18.24 -20.05
N ALA A 520 0.08 19.45 -19.83
CA ALA A 520 -1.15 19.70 -19.07
C ALA A 520 -2.42 19.09 -19.71
N LEU A 521 -2.36 18.72 -21.01
CA LEU A 521 -3.46 18.05 -21.73
C LEU A 521 -3.37 16.52 -21.69
N TRP A 522 -2.20 15.93 -21.37
CA TRP A 522 -2.03 14.47 -21.24
C TRP A 522 -2.89 13.90 -20.12
N LEU A 523 -3.01 14.60 -18.99
CA LEU A 523 -3.72 14.13 -17.80
C LEU A 523 -5.26 14.15 -17.91
N LEU A 524 -5.78 14.66 -19.04
CA LEU A 524 -7.20 14.60 -19.40
C LEU A 524 -7.53 13.37 -20.29
N HIS A 525 -6.56 12.50 -20.58
CA HIS A 525 -6.72 11.37 -21.49
C HIS A 525 -7.39 10.14 -20.82
N SER A 526 -8.32 9.50 -21.53
CA SER A 526 -9.22 8.47 -20.98
C SER A 526 -8.52 7.22 -20.46
N GLU A 527 -7.42 6.81 -21.11
CA GLU A 527 -6.74 5.55 -20.81
C GLU A 527 -5.96 5.62 -19.49
N THR A 528 -5.44 6.79 -19.13
CA THR A 528 -4.81 7.02 -17.81
C THR A 528 -5.84 6.90 -16.69
N GLN A 529 -7.07 7.37 -16.89
CA GLN A 529 -8.13 7.26 -15.89
C GLN A 529 -8.63 5.82 -15.74
N LYS A 530 -8.83 5.09 -16.86
CA LYS A 530 -9.13 3.64 -16.85
C LYS A 530 -8.08 2.86 -16.05
N TRP A 531 -6.80 3.18 -16.21
CA TRP A 531 -5.70 2.50 -15.53
C TRP A 531 -5.80 2.59 -13.99
N TYR A 532 -6.06 3.79 -13.45
CA TYR A 532 -6.28 3.97 -12.00
C TYR A 532 -7.51 3.21 -11.50
N TYR A 533 -8.64 3.26 -12.23
CA TYR A 533 -9.84 2.52 -11.83
C TYR A 533 -9.65 1.00 -11.89
N ASN A 534 -8.87 0.48 -12.83
CA ASN A 534 -8.51 -0.94 -12.86
C ASN A 534 -7.65 -1.36 -11.65
N GLN A 535 -6.82 -0.49 -11.08
CA GLN A 535 -6.06 -0.79 -9.86
C GLN A 535 -6.95 -0.77 -8.60
N ILE A 536 -7.85 0.22 -8.48
CA ILE A 536 -8.86 0.26 -7.40
C ILE A 536 -9.73 -1.00 -7.43
N ILE A 537 -10.17 -1.41 -8.62
CA ILE A 537 -11.01 -2.61 -8.80
C ILE A 537 -10.19 -3.89 -8.58
N ARG A 538 -8.89 -3.95 -8.92
CA ARG A 538 -8.01 -5.07 -8.53
C ARG A 538 -7.89 -5.20 -7.01
N ARG A 539 -7.69 -4.10 -6.27
CA ARG A 539 -7.61 -4.14 -4.79
C ARG A 539 -8.96 -4.53 -4.17
N PHE A 540 -10.08 -3.99 -4.67
CA PHE A 540 -11.43 -4.38 -4.24
C PHE A 540 -11.78 -5.84 -4.57
N MET A 541 -11.40 -6.34 -5.75
CA MET A 541 -11.58 -7.74 -6.12
C MET A 541 -10.70 -8.67 -5.28
N SER A 542 -9.47 -8.27 -4.93
CA SER A 542 -8.64 -9.01 -3.98
C SER A 542 -9.31 -9.11 -2.60
N PHE A 543 -9.87 -8.01 -2.09
CA PHE A 543 -10.66 -8.00 -0.85
C PHE A 543 -11.87 -8.94 -0.93
N CYS A 544 -12.57 -8.98 -2.06
CA CYS A 544 -13.68 -9.91 -2.29
C CYS A 544 -13.21 -11.39 -2.35
N THR A 545 -12.07 -11.66 -2.99
CA THR A 545 -11.51 -13.02 -3.11
C THR A 545 -10.96 -13.54 -1.78
N ASP A 546 -10.35 -12.69 -0.95
CA ASP A 546 -9.87 -13.05 0.39
C ASP A 546 -11.00 -13.13 1.45
N ALA A 547 -12.23 -12.73 1.11
CA ALA A 547 -13.42 -13.03 1.90
C ALA A 547 -13.96 -14.46 1.62
N GLY A 548 -13.84 -14.93 0.37
CA GLY A 548 -14.24 -16.27 -0.10
C GLY A 548 -15.76 -16.47 -0.22
N GLU A 549 -16.53 -16.11 0.81
CA GLU A 549 -17.98 -16.32 0.88
C GLU A 549 -18.78 -15.04 1.10
N ARG A 550 -20.04 -15.09 0.63
CA ARG A 550 -21.06 -14.03 0.79
C ARG A 550 -21.24 -13.58 2.24
N ASP A 551 -21.29 -14.51 3.19
CA ASP A 551 -21.68 -14.18 4.57
C ASP A 551 -20.51 -13.68 5.41
N GLU A 552 -19.27 -14.08 5.11
CA GLU A 552 -18.07 -13.47 5.69
C GLU A 552 -17.78 -12.10 5.04
N LEU A 553 -18.09 -11.92 3.75
CA LEU A 553 -18.07 -10.60 3.10
C LEU A 553 -19.09 -9.65 3.75
N LEU A 554 -20.34 -10.10 3.96
CA LEU A 554 -21.38 -9.34 4.65
C LEU A 554 -20.96 -9.04 6.10
N ARG A 555 -20.44 -10.02 6.85
CA ARG A 555 -19.97 -9.80 8.23
C ARG A 555 -18.81 -8.79 8.31
N ARG A 556 -17.93 -8.76 7.30
CA ARG A 556 -16.86 -7.76 7.19
C ARG A 556 -17.37 -6.37 6.79
N LEU A 557 -18.44 -6.29 6.01
CA LEU A 557 -19.15 -5.05 5.67
C LEU A 557 -20.01 -4.54 6.83
N ASP A 558 -20.49 -5.41 7.72
CA ASP A 558 -21.23 -5.03 8.94
C ASP A 558 -20.30 -4.61 10.08
N SER A 559 -19.09 -5.18 10.19
CA SER A 559 -18.04 -4.67 11.09
C SER A 559 -17.43 -3.33 10.64
N LEU A 560 -17.94 -2.77 9.54
CA LEU A 560 -17.46 -1.55 8.89
C LEU A 560 -18.34 -0.36 9.29
N ASP A 561 -18.43 -0.09 10.61
CA ASP A 561 -19.18 1.08 11.10
C ASP A 561 -18.36 2.35 10.87
N ILE A 562 -18.95 3.27 10.09
CA ILE A 562 -18.33 4.52 9.64
C ILE A 562 -18.61 5.65 10.64
N ARG A 563 -19.49 5.43 11.64
CA ARG A 563 -20.00 6.48 12.55
C ARG A 563 -19.05 6.82 13.71
N ALA A 564 -17.88 7.37 13.35
CA ALA A 564 -16.95 8.00 14.29
C ALA A 564 -16.41 9.38 13.83
N VAL A 565 -16.86 9.90 12.68
CA VAL A 565 -16.57 11.25 12.16
C VAL A 565 -17.82 11.72 11.39
N ASP A 566 -18.50 12.84 11.67
CA ASP A 566 -18.38 13.82 12.75
C ASP A 566 -19.73 13.98 13.47
N ALA A 567 -19.72 13.98 14.81
CA ALA A 567 -20.90 14.30 15.63
C ALA A 567 -20.80 15.67 16.35
N ALA A 568 -19.69 16.40 16.15
CA ALA A 568 -19.34 17.59 16.94
C ALA A 568 -19.60 18.95 16.25
N LEU A 569 -19.86 18.99 14.94
CA LEU A 569 -19.91 20.23 14.14
C LEU A 569 -21.33 20.67 13.70
N ALA A 570 -22.39 20.14 14.31
CA ALA A 570 -23.78 20.31 13.87
C ALA A 570 -24.76 20.86 14.94
N SER A 571 -24.30 21.72 15.86
CA SER A 571 -25.13 22.26 16.96
C SER A 571 -24.97 23.78 17.19
N ALA A 572 -25.31 24.60 16.18
CA ALA A 572 -25.45 26.06 16.33
C ALA A 572 -26.80 26.55 15.76
N PRO A 573 -27.82 26.84 16.61
CA PRO A 573 -29.12 27.32 16.14
C PRO A 573 -29.03 28.73 15.53
N ARG A 574 -29.52 28.89 14.30
CA ARG A 574 -29.74 30.21 13.68
C ARG A 574 -31.13 30.74 14.04
N GLN A 575 -31.21 32.00 14.49
CA GLN A 575 -32.44 32.81 14.52
C GLN A 575 -32.15 34.26 14.07
N PRO A 576 -33.18 35.06 13.69
CA PRO A 576 -33.07 35.93 12.52
C PRO A 576 -32.69 37.39 12.78
N THR A 577 -32.31 38.07 11.69
CA THR A 577 -31.94 39.49 11.64
C THR A 577 -33.12 40.47 11.57
N PRO A 578 -33.12 41.54 12.38
CA PRO A 578 -33.76 42.82 12.05
C PRO A 578 -32.82 43.75 11.26
N LYS A 579 -33.34 44.89 10.78
CA LYS A 579 -32.60 45.87 9.94
C LYS A 579 -31.91 46.97 10.78
N GLN A 580 -30.87 47.58 10.21
CA GLN A 580 -30.24 48.81 10.73
C GLN A 580 -31.23 50.00 10.77
N PRO A 581 -30.95 51.00 11.61
CA PRO A 581 -30.56 52.30 11.06
C PRO A 581 -29.16 52.77 11.52
N ARG A 582 -28.64 53.84 10.89
CA ARG A 582 -27.39 54.52 11.27
C ARG A 582 -27.67 55.64 12.28
N GLY A 583 -26.74 55.91 13.22
CA GLY A 583 -26.73 57.19 13.95
C GLY A 583 -26.02 57.20 15.30
N THR A 584 -24.88 57.90 15.35
CA THR A 584 -24.20 58.43 16.56
C THR A 584 -23.48 59.73 16.12
N PRO A 585 -23.15 60.69 17.02
CA PRO A 585 -23.09 60.60 18.49
C PRO A 585 -23.90 61.71 19.24
N ILE A 586 -23.88 61.69 20.59
CA ILE A 586 -23.48 62.84 21.47
C ILE A 586 -23.62 62.48 22.98
N GLN A 587 -22.54 62.79 23.71
CA GLN A 587 -22.30 63.10 25.15
C GLN A 587 -23.26 62.76 26.33
N SER A 588 -22.61 62.33 27.43
CA SER A 588 -22.73 62.80 28.84
C SER A 588 -23.68 62.17 29.89
N THR A 589 -23.12 61.96 31.10
CA THR A 589 -23.73 61.77 32.46
C THR A 589 -24.72 60.61 32.70
N GLY A 590 -24.75 59.93 33.87
CA GLY A 590 -23.80 59.91 35.00
C GLY A 590 -24.38 59.38 36.34
N VAL A 591 -23.49 58.90 37.24
CA VAL A 591 -23.59 58.89 38.73
C VAL A 591 -24.47 57.81 39.45
N THR A 592 -23.87 57.16 40.49
CA THR A 592 -24.47 56.37 41.63
C THR A 592 -25.21 55.04 41.37
N ALA A 593 -25.26 54.03 42.27
CA ALA A 593 -24.60 53.78 43.58
C ALA A 593 -24.58 52.26 43.96
N ALA A 594 -24.02 51.93 45.14
CA ALA A 594 -23.89 50.60 45.78
C ALA A 594 -25.27 49.99 46.22
N THR A 595 -25.43 48.75 46.72
CA THR A 595 -24.74 48.06 47.86
C THR A 595 -24.86 46.51 47.88
N GLU A 596 -23.87 45.85 48.51
CA GLU A 596 -23.88 44.79 49.57
C GLU A 596 -25.16 43.99 49.95
N ARG A 597 -25.15 42.81 50.63
CA ARG A 597 -24.22 41.66 50.94
C ARG A 597 -25.05 40.56 51.70
N LEU A 598 -24.42 39.45 52.15
CA LEU A 598 -24.92 38.36 53.04
C LEU A 598 -25.87 37.32 52.36
N ALA A 599 -25.81 35.98 52.52
CA ALA A 599 -25.56 35.02 53.64
C ALA A 599 -26.85 34.63 54.41
N SER A 600 -27.15 33.38 54.87
CA SER A 600 -26.53 32.03 54.72
C SER A 600 -27.43 30.90 55.34
N LEU A 601 -26.99 29.63 55.30
CA LEU A 601 -27.35 28.46 56.17
C LEU A 601 -28.60 27.53 55.92
N SER A 602 -28.30 26.30 55.47
CA SER A 602 -28.65 24.92 55.96
C SER A 602 -29.88 24.56 56.83
N ILE A 603 -30.48 23.37 56.58
CA ILE A 603 -30.98 22.34 57.56
C ILE A 603 -31.27 20.97 56.84
N ALA A 604 -31.54 19.86 57.56
CA ALA A 604 -31.35 18.44 57.12
C ALA A 604 -32.62 17.54 56.87
N GLY A 605 -32.42 16.23 56.57
CA GLY A 605 -33.40 15.18 56.17
C GLY A 605 -34.19 14.47 57.31
N PRO A 606 -34.51 13.13 57.33
CA PRO A 606 -33.97 11.97 56.54
C PRO A 606 -34.97 10.80 56.16
N SER A 607 -34.45 9.63 55.68
CA SER A 607 -35.04 8.23 55.63
C SER A 607 -36.30 7.92 54.76
N SER A 608 -36.63 6.71 54.23
CA SER A 608 -35.97 5.40 53.85
C SER A 608 -36.99 4.56 52.98
N ASP A 609 -36.96 3.27 52.57
CA ASP A 609 -36.13 2.04 52.80
C ASP A 609 -36.35 0.90 51.71
N ALA A 610 -35.99 -0.37 52.04
CA ALA A 610 -36.08 -1.72 51.40
C ALA A 610 -37.44 -2.26 50.79
N SER A 611 -37.56 -3.40 50.05
CA SER A 611 -36.65 -4.25 49.21
C SER A 611 -37.36 -5.44 48.44
N ARG A 612 -36.70 -6.03 47.40
CA ARG A 612 -36.74 -7.44 46.83
C ARG A 612 -38.05 -8.16 46.33
N LEU A 613 -38.10 -8.48 45.01
CA LEU A 613 -38.13 -9.80 44.27
C LEU A 613 -38.88 -11.07 44.81
N PRO A 614 -39.24 -12.15 44.02
CA PRO A 614 -39.08 -12.46 42.56
C PRO A 614 -40.24 -13.26 41.81
N SER A 615 -39.98 -13.65 40.53
CA SER A 615 -40.28 -14.95 39.82
C SER A 615 -41.66 -15.44 39.25
N SER A 616 -41.67 -15.60 37.90
CA SER A 616 -41.99 -16.81 37.07
C SER A 616 -43.41 -17.33 36.69
N ALA A 617 -43.56 -17.63 35.37
CA ALA A 617 -44.42 -18.62 34.67
C ALA A 617 -45.97 -18.35 34.60
N SER A 618 -46.78 -18.81 33.61
CA SER A 618 -46.62 -19.78 32.48
C SER A 618 -47.41 -19.39 31.20
N LEU A 619 -47.11 -20.07 30.07
CA LEU A 619 -47.84 -20.11 28.77
C LEU A 619 -48.97 -21.19 28.77
N PRO A 620 -49.72 -21.51 27.67
CA PRO A 620 -49.61 -21.21 26.22
C PRO A 620 -50.89 -20.54 25.63
N THR A 621 -51.23 -20.47 24.33
CA THR A 621 -50.77 -21.02 23.01
C THR A 621 -51.12 -19.97 21.90
N ILE A 622 -51.18 -20.11 20.55
CA ILE A 622 -51.18 -21.18 19.52
C ILE A 622 -50.09 -20.89 18.42
N ALA A 623 -49.91 -21.86 17.52
CA ALA A 623 -49.09 -22.00 16.32
C ALA A 623 -49.57 -21.17 15.07
N GLU A 624 -48.97 -21.19 13.86
CA GLU A 624 -48.11 -22.20 13.21
C GLU A 624 -46.96 -21.66 12.31
N SER A 625 -45.85 -22.42 12.27
CA SER A 625 -44.91 -22.64 11.12
C SER A 625 -44.07 -21.46 10.57
N SER A 626 -42.82 -21.61 10.10
CA SER A 626 -41.88 -22.77 10.02
C SER A 626 -40.38 -22.34 9.98
N ALA A 627 -39.47 -23.33 10.12
CA ALA A 627 -38.00 -23.32 10.23
C ALA A 627 -37.20 -22.62 9.07
N SER A 628 -35.86 -22.44 9.03
CA SER A 628 -34.63 -22.82 9.81
C SER A 628 -33.45 -21.92 9.32
N ALA A 629 -32.51 -21.35 10.09
CA ALA A 629 -31.37 -21.89 10.89
C ALA A 629 -30.03 -22.19 10.14
N SER A 630 -28.89 -21.72 10.72
CA SER A 630 -27.47 -22.21 10.61
C SER A 630 -26.45 -21.75 9.52
N ALA A 631 -25.58 -20.79 9.91
CA ALA A 631 -24.08 -20.71 9.82
C ALA A 631 -23.20 -20.96 8.54
N LYS A 632 -22.18 -20.05 8.36
CA LYS A 632 -20.76 -20.13 7.85
C LYS A 632 -20.23 -21.46 7.23
N PRO A 633 -19.24 -21.53 6.27
CA PRO A 633 -17.89 -20.91 6.40
C PRO A 633 -16.85 -20.81 5.18
N SER A 634 -16.41 -19.59 4.84
CA SER A 634 -15.01 -19.16 4.49
C SER A 634 -14.23 -19.62 3.21
N LYS A 635 -13.32 -18.72 2.75
CA LYS A 635 -11.98 -18.95 2.06
C LYS A 635 -11.89 -19.29 0.55
N GLU A 636 -10.72 -18.97 -0.07
CA GLU A 636 -10.18 -19.72 -1.24
C GLU A 636 -9.30 -19.01 -2.34
N ILE A 637 -8.61 -17.87 -2.09
CA ILE A 637 -7.26 -17.45 -2.62
C ILE A 637 -6.77 -17.75 -4.09
N GLN A 638 -6.43 -16.66 -4.84
CA GLN A 638 -5.36 -16.51 -5.91
C GLN A 638 -5.35 -17.37 -7.22
N PRO A 639 -4.43 -17.13 -8.20
CA PRO A 639 -3.74 -15.88 -8.67
C PRO A 639 -3.96 -15.65 -10.21
N ILE A 640 -3.37 -14.66 -10.91
CA ILE A 640 -2.07 -14.73 -11.64
C ILE A 640 -1.81 -13.39 -12.38
N ILE A 641 -0.54 -12.97 -12.48
CA ILE A 641 -0.02 -11.89 -13.35
C ILE A 641 1.06 -12.49 -14.27
N PRO A 642 1.24 -12.00 -15.52
CA PRO A 642 2.60 -11.78 -16.05
C PRO A 642 2.68 -10.47 -16.91
N PRO A 643 3.84 -10.04 -17.46
CA PRO A 643 4.70 -9.12 -16.71
C PRO A 643 5.21 -7.91 -17.52
N SER A 644 4.79 -7.75 -18.77
CA SER A 644 5.25 -6.71 -19.70
C SER A 644 4.17 -5.67 -19.92
N GLY A 645 4.57 -4.39 -20.02
CA GLY A 645 3.71 -3.38 -20.63
C GLY A 645 3.32 -3.78 -22.08
N PRO A 646 2.26 -3.20 -22.66
CA PRO A 646 1.71 -3.65 -23.93
C PRO A 646 2.75 -3.84 -25.05
N SER A 647 2.90 -5.10 -25.48
CA SER A 647 3.46 -5.46 -26.79
C SER A 647 2.84 -4.60 -27.89
N ASP A 648 3.53 -4.40 -29.01
CA ASP A 648 2.94 -3.66 -30.14
C ASP A 648 1.66 -4.33 -30.69
N SER A 649 1.53 -5.66 -30.56
CA SER A 649 0.28 -6.40 -30.80
C SER A 649 -0.87 -6.03 -29.83
N MET A 650 -0.53 -5.56 -28.64
CA MET A 650 -1.46 -5.20 -27.56
C MET A 650 -1.78 -3.68 -27.57
N LYS A 651 -0.91 -2.85 -28.19
CA LYS A 651 -1.27 -1.49 -28.61
C LYS A 651 -2.29 -1.51 -29.75
N ALA A 652 -2.15 -2.43 -30.71
CA ALA A 652 -3.13 -2.64 -31.77
C ALA A 652 -4.52 -3.03 -31.24
N ALA A 653 -4.59 -3.77 -30.12
CA ALA A 653 -5.86 -4.12 -29.47
C ALA A 653 -6.60 -2.92 -28.85
N LEU A 654 -5.90 -1.85 -28.46
CA LEU A 654 -6.51 -0.64 -27.88
C LEU A 654 -7.14 0.27 -28.94
N GLN A 655 -6.83 0.09 -30.23
CA GLN A 655 -7.42 0.84 -31.33
C GLN A 655 -8.79 0.29 -31.79
N ASN A 656 -9.25 -0.82 -31.21
CA ASN A 656 -10.45 -1.52 -31.65
C ASN A 656 -11.45 -1.68 -30.48
N PRO A 657 -12.67 -1.12 -30.53
CA PRO A 657 -13.66 -1.17 -29.43
C PRO A 657 -14.18 -2.57 -29.03
N SER A 658 -13.66 -3.63 -29.65
CA SER A 658 -14.08 -5.02 -29.51
C SER A 658 -13.41 -5.77 -28.35
N ASN A 659 -12.40 -5.21 -27.66
CA ASN A 659 -11.83 -5.82 -26.45
C ASN A 659 -12.71 -5.52 -25.21
N THR A 660 -13.91 -6.09 -25.19
CA THR A 660 -14.97 -5.79 -24.20
C THR A 660 -14.74 -6.36 -22.80
N LYS A 661 -13.87 -7.37 -22.64
CA LYS A 661 -13.90 -8.25 -21.47
C LYS A 661 -13.57 -7.55 -20.15
N GLU A 662 -12.42 -6.89 -20.03
CA GLU A 662 -11.99 -6.25 -18.77
C GLU A 662 -12.99 -5.18 -18.30
N LEU A 663 -13.59 -4.46 -19.26
CA LEU A 663 -14.58 -3.43 -18.98
C LEU A 663 -15.94 -4.02 -18.57
N GLN A 664 -16.31 -5.18 -19.12
CA GLN A 664 -17.44 -5.96 -18.64
C GLN A 664 -17.19 -6.52 -17.24
N ASP A 665 -16.00 -7.03 -16.95
CA ASP A 665 -15.62 -7.53 -15.61
C ASP A 665 -15.71 -6.41 -14.55
N VAL A 666 -15.26 -5.18 -14.88
CA VAL A 666 -15.43 -3.96 -14.08
C VAL A 666 -16.91 -3.64 -13.81
N LEU A 667 -17.75 -3.63 -14.84
CA LEU A 667 -19.17 -3.31 -14.69
C LEU A 667 -19.94 -4.43 -13.96
N MET A 668 -19.51 -5.68 -14.10
CA MET A 668 -20.03 -6.83 -13.36
C MET A 668 -19.60 -6.84 -11.90
N ALA A 669 -18.39 -6.38 -11.56
CA ALA A 669 -17.96 -6.19 -10.17
C ALA A 669 -18.82 -5.09 -9.49
N LEU A 670 -19.02 -3.96 -10.16
CA LEU A 670 -19.92 -2.91 -9.67
C LEU A 670 -21.38 -3.37 -9.60
N ARG A 671 -21.84 -4.21 -10.54
CA ARG A 671 -23.16 -4.84 -10.49
C ARG A 671 -23.32 -5.72 -9.25
N LYS A 672 -22.34 -6.59 -8.96
CA LYS A 672 -22.32 -7.42 -7.74
C LYS A 672 -22.32 -6.58 -6.46
N LEU A 673 -21.57 -5.47 -6.42
CA LEU A 673 -21.60 -4.53 -5.30
C LEU A 673 -23.00 -3.90 -5.12
N ARG A 674 -23.63 -3.42 -6.20
CA ARG A 674 -25.03 -2.92 -6.16
C ARG A 674 -25.99 -4.00 -5.68
N GLU A 675 -25.93 -5.20 -6.25
CA GLU A 675 -26.79 -6.33 -5.86
C GLU A 675 -26.58 -6.74 -4.39
N GLY A 676 -25.35 -6.70 -3.87
CA GLY A 676 -25.04 -6.92 -2.45
C GLY A 676 -25.60 -5.83 -1.52
N LEU A 677 -25.57 -4.56 -1.95
CA LEU A 677 -26.15 -3.43 -1.22
C LEU A 677 -27.70 -3.50 -1.18
N VAL A 678 -28.35 -3.88 -2.29
CA VAL A 678 -29.81 -4.15 -2.30
C VAL A 678 -30.14 -5.33 -1.39
N ALA A 679 -29.38 -6.43 -1.48
CA ALA A 679 -29.64 -7.63 -0.70
C ALA A 679 -29.47 -7.44 0.82
N SER A 680 -28.52 -6.58 1.24
CA SER A 680 -28.36 -6.15 2.63
C SER A 680 -29.29 -4.99 3.03
N LYS A 681 -30.12 -4.49 2.10
CA LYS A 681 -31.05 -3.35 2.28
C LYS A 681 -30.37 -2.08 2.81
N ARG A 682 -29.08 -1.90 2.53
CA ARG A 682 -28.31 -0.75 3.02
C ARG A 682 -28.67 0.52 2.25
N ALA A 683 -29.00 1.57 3.00
CA ALA A 683 -29.26 2.91 2.51
C ALA A 683 -28.53 3.93 3.40
N ASP A 684 -27.23 3.69 3.58
CA ASP A 684 -26.29 4.56 4.29
C ASP A 684 -25.44 5.37 3.30
N GLU A 685 -24.55 6.22 3.84
CA GLU A 685 -23.66 7.06 3.04
C GLU A 685 -22.74 6.25 2.13
N PHE A 686 -22.26 5.08 2.58
CA PHE A 686 -21.44 4.18 1.77
C PHE A 686 -22.24 3.61 0.59
N ALA A 687 -23.47 3.16 0.81
CA ALA A 687 -24.38 2.72 -0.25
C ALA A 687 -24.68 3.87 -1.22
N CYS A 688 -24.89 5.09 -0.72
CA CYS A 688 -25.09 6.28 -1.52
C CYS A 688 -23.89 6.55 -2.45
N GLN A 689 -22.68 6.65 -1.90
CA GLN A 689 -21.46 6.92 -2.67
C GLN A 689 -21.09 5.78 -3.63
N ALA A 690 -21.28 4.52 -3.24
CA ALA A 690 -21.07 3.37 -4.13
C ALA A 690 -22.01 3.41 -5.35
N TYR A 691 -23.26 3.81 -5.17
CA TYR A 691 -24.20 4.00 -6.28
C TYR A 691 -23.85 5.22 -7.14
N ILE A 692 -23.53 6.37 -6.55
CA ILE A 692 -23.09 7.58 -7.28
C ILE A 692 -21.87 7.27 -8.16
N PHE A 693 -20.86 6.61 -7.60
CA PHE A 693 -19.67 6.16 -8.33
C PHE A 693 -20.04 5.21 -9.48
N SER A 694 -20.85 4.19 -9.18
CA SER A 694 -21.29 3.20 -10.18
C SER A 694 -22.11 3.83 -11.32
N ILE A 695 -22.88 4.88 -11.06
CA ILE A 695 -23.64 5.63 -12.06
C ILE A 695 -22.68 6.42 -12.95
N ARG A 696 -21.80 7.23 -12.36
CA ARG A 696 -20.82 8.07 -13.09
C ARG A 696 -19.95 7.24 -14.04
N LEU A 697 -19.39 6.10 -13.59
CA LEU A 697 -18.58 5.24 -14.45
C LEU A 697 -19.40 4.57 -15.57
N SER A 698 -20.60 4.08 -15.25
CA SER A 698 -21.46 3.40 -16.25
C SER A 698 -21.96 4.37 -17.33
N ILE A 699 -22.19 5.64 -16.99
CA ILE A 699 -22.51 6.71 -17.96
C ILE A 699 -21.31 6.99 -18.88
N PHE A 700 -20.09 7.09 -18.33
CA PHE A 700 -18.87 7.30 -19.12
C PHE A 700 -18.64 6.19 -20.16
N VAL A 701 -18.94 4.94 -19.79
CA VAL A 701 -18.88 3.76 -20.68
C VAL A 701 -20.11 3.65 -21.61
N LYS A 702 -21.11 4.53 -21.45
CA LYS A 702 -22.39 4.52 -22.19
C LYS A 702 -23.14 3.17 -22.09
N HIS A 703 -23.14 2.53 -20.92
CA HIS A 703 -23.77 1.23 -20.68
C HIS A 703 -25.10 1.37 -19.88
N PRO A 704 -26.26 1.59 -20.54
CA PRO A 704 -27.52 1.98 -19.88
C PRO A 704 -28.05 0.94 -18.89
N GLU A 705 -27.84 -0.33 -19.14
CA GLU A 705 -28.21 -1.46 -18.27
C GLU A 705 -27.51 -1.40 -16.90
N SER A 706 -26.38 -0.68 -16.81
CA SER A 706 -25.65 -0.48 -15.55
C SER A 706 -25.99 0.84 -14.85
N TYR A 707 -26.10 1.97 -15.57
CA TYR A 707 -26.46 3.25 -14.93
C TYR A 707 -27.95 3.43 -14.68
N HIS A 708 -28.84 3.05 -15.60
CA HIS A 708 -30.27 3.38 -15.49
C HIS A 708 -30.93 2.70 -14.28
N PRO A 709 -30.76 1.39 -14.01
CA PRO A 709 -31.29 0.77 -12.78
C PRO A 709 -30.65 1.34 -11.51
N ALA A 710 -29.37 1.74 -11.56
CA ALA A 710 -28.67 2.32 -10.42
C ALA A 710 -29.23 3.72 -10.07
N MET A 711 -29.46 4.59 -11.06
CA MET A 711 -30.12 5.89 -10.86
C MET A 711 -31.53 5.71 -10.30
N LEU A 712 -32.32 4.77 -10.85
CA LEU A 712 -33.67 4.51 -10.36
C LEU A 712 -33.67 4.03 -8.90
N HIS A 713 -32.77 3.13 -8.50
CA HIS A 713 -32.69 2.65 -7.13
C HIS A 713 -32.19 3.74 -6.17
N LEU A 714 -31.16 4.50 -6.55
CA LEU A 714 -30.62 5.59 -5.74
C LEU A 714 -31.68 6.68 -5.51
N LEU A 715 -32.38 7.12 -6.56
CA LEU A 715 -33.39 8.19 -6.48
C LEU A 715 -34.73 7.75 -5.88
N ARG A 716 -35.20 6.51 -6.11
CA ARG A 716 -36.54 6.06 -5.67
C ARG A 716 -36.55 5.28 -4.36
N TYR A 717 -35.40 4.75 -3.93
CA TYR A 717 -35.24 4.00 -2.68
C TYR A 717 -34.23 4.67 -1.73
N ILE A 718 -32.93 4.69 -2.04
CA ILE A 718 -31.89 5.15 -1.08
C ILE A 718 -32.14 6.58 -0.63
N ALA A 719 -32.45 7.51 -1.54
CA ALA A 719 -32.75 8.92 -1.24
C ALA A 719 -34.02 9.19 -0.41
N LYS A 720 -34.79 8.14 -0.04
CA LYS A 720 -35.91 8.23 0.93
C LYS A 720 -35.51 7.83 2.35
N TRP A 721 -34.46 7.03 2.49
CA TRP A 721 -33.96 6.53 3.78
C TRP A 721 -32.70 7.28 4.22
N HIS A 722 -31.90 7.76 3.26
CA HIS A 722 -30.71 8.58 3.48
C HIS A 722 -30.96 10.05 3.12
N ASN A 723 -30.55 10.97 3.99
CA ASN A 723 -30.58 12.41 3.70
C ASN A 723 -29.40 12.80 2.81
N MET A 724 -29.50 12.49 1.51
CA MET A 724 -28.49 12.83 0.51
C MET A 724 -28.30 14.36 0.39
N PRO A 725 -27.06 14.87 0.27
CA PRO A 725 -26.82 16.28 -0.02
C PRO A 725 -27.57 16.74 -1.27
N HIS A 726 -28.25 17.88 -1.20
CA HIS A 726 -29.09 18.41 -2.30
C HIS A 726 -28.30 18.59 -3.61
N GLY A 727 -26.98 18.80 -3.55
CA GLY A 727 -26.10 18.83 -4.73
C GLY A 727 -26.04 17.50 -5.47
N GLU A 728 -25.75 16.40 -4.76
CA GLU A 728 -25.65 15.06 -5.34
C GLU A 728 -27.01 14.56 -5.86
N LEU A 729 -28.09 14.84 -5.12
CA LEU A 729 -29.44 14.47 -5.55
C LEU A 729 -29.84 15.17 -6.85
N ALA A 730 -29.51 16.46 -6.97
CA ALA A 730 -29.76 17.23 -8.19
C ALA A 730 -28.85 16.82 -9.36
N GLU A 731 -27.62 16.36 -9.09
CA GLU A 731 -26.71 15.80 -10.10
C GLU A 731 -27.29 14.52 -10.71
N ILE A 732 -27.60 13.51 -9.88
CA ILE A 732 -28.11 12.22 -10.36
C ILE A 732 -29.50 12.38 -11.01
N ALA A 733 -30.37 13.24 -10.48
CA ALA A 733 -31.63 13.56 -11.13
C ALA A 733 -31.45 14.26 -12.49
N SER A 734 -30.39 15.08 -12.66
CA SER A 734 -30.05 15.67 -13.96
C SER A 734 -29.60 14.61 -14.96
N TYR A 735 -28.82 13.60 -14.53
CA TYR A 735 -28.43 12.48 -15.39
C TYR A 735 -29.65 11.64 -15.82
N TYR A 736 -30.59 11.38 -14.91
CA TYR A 736 -31.83 10.65 -15.23
C TYR A 736 -32.74 11.42 -16.21
N ALA A 737 -32.84 12.76 -16.07
CA ALA A 737 -33.55 13.60 -17.03
C ALA A 737 -32.88 13.62 -18.43
N LEU A 738 -31.55 13.63 -18.50
CA LEU A 738 -30.81 13.56 -19.77
C LEU A 738 -30.90 12.17 -20.43
N ASP A 739 -30.89 11.09 -19.65
CA ASP A 739 -31.16 9.74 -20.16
C ASP A 739 -32.58 9.64 -20.76
N ALA A 740 -33.57 10.27 -20.11
CA ALA A 740 -34.93 10.36 -20.62
C ALA A 740 -34.99 11.10 -21.97
N ALA A 741 -34.39 12.29 -22.04
CA ALA A 741 -34.43 13.14 -23.23
C ALA A 741 -33.58 12.59 -24.40
N CYS A 742 -32.30 12.31 -24.16
CA CYS A 742 -31.32 12.04 -25.22
C CYS A 742 -31.37 10.59 -25.72
N ARG A 743 -31.39 9.59 -24.82
CA ARG A 743 -31.34 8.17 -25.21
C ARG A 743 -32.72 7.56 -25.38
N ARG A 744 -33.66 7.90 -24.48
CA ARG A 744 -35.02 7.33 -24.49
C ARG A 744 -36.04 8.17 -25.26
N LYS A 745 -35.61 9.31 -25.82
CA LYS A 745 -36.42 10.24 -26.65
C LYS A 745 -37.74 10.68 -25.99
N ASN A 746 -37.82 10.64 -24.66
CA ASN A 746 -38.98 11.00 -23.86
C ASN A 746 -38.77 12.36 -23.17
N LEU A 747 -38.96 13.43 -23.94
CA LEU A 747 -38.79 14.80 -23.47
C LEU A 747 -39.81 15.18 -22.37
N ALA A 748 -41.03 14.63 -22.42
CA ALA A 748 -42.06 14.87 -21.41
C ALA A 748 -41.66 14.32 -20.03
N GLU A 749 -41.13 13.10 -19.96
CA GLU A 749 -40.59 12.54 -18.72
C GLU A 749 -39.36 13.33 -18.23
N ALA A 750 -38.50 13.82 -19.12
CA ALA A 750 -37.37 14.67 -18.74
C ALA A 750 -37.81 15.96 -18.03
N TYR A 751 -38.87 16.62 -18.53
CA TYR A 751 -39.47 17.78 -17.86
C TYR A 751 -40.19 17.42 -16.55
N SER A 752 -40.82 16.24 -16.46
CA SER A 752 -41.36 15.73 -15.18
C SER A 752 -40.25 15.56 -14.14
N ILE A 753 -39.22 14.77 -14.43
CA ILE A 753 -38.07 14.51 -13.53
C ILE A 753 -37.46 15.83 -13.05
N ARG A 754 -37.30 16.80 -13.95
CA ARG A 754 -36.79 18.15 -13.63
C ARG A 754 -37.66 18.88 -12.59
N ASN A 755 -38.98 18.79 -12.72
CA ASN A 755 -39.94 19.38 -11.81
C ASN A 755 -40.01 18.63 -10.47
N ASP A 756 -40.11 17.30 -10.52
CA ASP A 756 -40.28 16.40 -9.39
C ASP A 756 -39.09 16.50 -8.40
N PHE A 757 -37.86 16.54 -8.93
CA PHE A 757 -36.64 16.75 -8.16
C PHE A 757 -36.24 18.23 -8.02
N LYS A 758 -37.08 19.18 -8.45
CA LYS A 758 -36.90 20.65 -8.35
C LYS A 758 -35.52 21.13 -8.84
N ILE A 759 -35.03 20.57 -9.94
CA ILE A 759 -33.66 20.74 -10.42
C ILE A 759 -33.42 22.18 -10.87
N LYS A 760 -32.43 22.86 -10.28
CA LYS A 760 -32.03 24.23 -10.60
C LYS A 760 -30.70 24.25 -11.38
N ASN A 761 -30.69 23.66 -12.58
CA ASN A 761 -29.48 23.54 -13.40
C ASN A 761 -29.63 24.22 -14.77
N ARG A 762 -29.05 25.41 -14.92
CA ARG A 762 -29.07 26.18 -16.17
C ARG A 762 -28.45 25.45 -17.36
N LYS A 763 -27.49 24.53 -17.15
CA LYS A 763 -26.95 23.70 -18.25
C LYS A 763 -28.01 22.73 -18.77
N LEU A 764 -28.71 22.04 -17.87
CA LEU A 764 -29.80 21.11 -18.21
C LEU A 764 -30.93 21.83 -18.98
N ASP A 765 -31.32 23.01 -18.51
CA ASP A 765 -32.39 23.81 -19.12
C ASP A 765 -32.09 24.18 -20.59
N ILE A 766 -30.84 24.54 -20.88
CA ILE A 766 -30.39 24.85 -22.25
C ILE A 766 -30.42 23.60 -23.14
N ILE A 767 -30.03 22.42 -22.62
CA ILE A 767 -30.02 21.16 -23.37
C ILE A 767 -31.45 20.69 -23.68
N LEU A 768 -32.35 20.71 -22.68
CA LEU A 768 -33.75 20.34 -22.87
C LEU A 768 -34.49 21.32 -23.79
N SER A 769 -34.16 22.61 -23.75
CA SER A 769 -34.68 23.61 -24.69
C SER A 769 -34.13 23.42 -26.11
N ALA A 770 -32.85 23.08 -26.26
CA ALA A 770 -32.26 22.79 -27.57
C ALA A 770 -32.94 21.58 -28.24
N LEU A 771 -33.18 20.50 -27.48
CA LEU A 771 -33.96 19.34 -27.95
C LEU A 771 -35.43 19.68 -28.26
N ALA A 772 -36.07 20.53 -27.46
CA ALA A 772 -37.47 20.91 -27.64
C ALA A 772 -37.75 21.72 -28.93
N HIS A 773 -36.71 22.31 -29.53
CA HIS A 773 -36.81 23.16 -30.73
C HIS A 773 -35.91 22.67 -31.87
N ASP A 774 -35.43 21.42 -31.83
CA ASP A 774 -34.47 20.81 -32.77
C ASP A 774 -33.21 21.69 -33.04
N ASN A 775 -32.84 22.56 -32.09
CA ASN A 775 -31.83 23.61 -32.28
C ASN A 775 -30.40 23.07 -32.07
N TYR A 776 -29.88 22.44 -33.12
CA TYR A 776 -28.55 21.84 -33.12
C TYR A 776 -27.39 22.85 -32.92
N VAL A 777 -27.55 24.11 -33.33
CA VAL A 777 -26.54 25.16 -33.11
C VAL A 777 -26.43 25.52 -31.63
N ALA A 778 -27.55 25.63 -30.91
CA ALA A 778 -27.56 25.81 -29.45
C ALA A 778 -26.99 24.57 -28.74
N TRP A 779 -27.32 23.38 -29.24
CA TRP A 779 -26.86 22.09 -28.73
C TRP A 779 -25.33 21.92 -28.81
N GLN A 780 -24.69 22.15 -29.98
CA GLN A 780 -23.22 22.11 -30.07
C GLN A 780 -22.58 23.19 -29.18
N ASN A 781 -23.18 24.39 -29.11
CA ASN A 781 -22.69 25.48 -28.25
C ASN A 781 -22.70 25.17 -26.74
N ILE A 782 -23.56 24.25 -26.26
CA ILE A 782 -23.58 23.80 -24.87
C ILE A 782 -22.77 22.51 -24.65
N LYS A 783 -22.65 21.64 -25.66
CA LYS A 783 -21.90 20.36 -25.63
C LYS A 783 -20.43 20.49 -25.19
N TYR A 784 -19.76 21.60 -25.50
CA TYR A 784 -18.38 21.90 -25.08
C TYR A 784 -18.26 22.64 -23.73
N LYS A 785 -19.39 22.98 -23.09
CA LYS A 785 -19.46 23.76 -21.82
C LYS A 785 -20.09 22.94 -20.67
N VAL A 786 -20.44 21.68 -20.95
CA VAL A 786 -21.01 20.72 -20.01
C VAL A 786 -19.96 19.74 -19.52
N ASP A 787 -20.24 19.16 -18.36
CA ASP A 787 -19.32 18.27 -17.65
C ASP A 787 -19.37 16.87 -18.29
N LEU A 788 -18.30 16.08 -18.18
CA LEU A 788 -18.10 14.88 -19.00
C LEU A 788 -19.28 13.88 -19.02
N PRO A 789 -20.00 13.60 -17.91
CA PRO A 789 -21.18 12.74 -17.93
C PRO A 789 -22.39 13.34 -18.69
N PHE A 790 -22.56 14.67 -18.68
CA PHE A 790 -23.58 15.34 -19.51
C PHE A 790 -23.26 15.15 -20.99
N ASN A 791 -22.01 15.38 -21.37
CA ASN A 791 -21.54 15.21 -22.75
C ASN A 791 -21.77 13.77 -23.26
N LYS A 792 -21.44 12.75 -22.46
CA LYS A 792 -21.67 11.33 -22.80
C LYS A 792 -23.14 10.91 -22.88
N LEU A 793 -24.05 11.59 -22.18
CA LEU A 793 -25.48 11.40 -22.34
C LEU A 793 -26.02 12.13 -23.58
N MET A 794 -25.52 13.33 -23.88
CA MET A 794 -25.88 14.08 -25.10
C MET A 794 -25.52 13.31 -26.37
N GLU A 795 -24.38 12.62 -26.42
CA GLU A 795 -23.96 11.81 -27.58
C GLU A 795 -25.02 10.81 -28.12
N TRP A 796 -26.06 10.47 -27.35
CA TRP A 796 -27.16 9.60 -27.83
C TRP A 796 -28.15 10.27 -28.79
N ALA A 797 -28.23 11.61 -28.81
CA ALA A 797 -29.14 12.37 -29.69
C ALA A 797 -28.40 13.25 -30.72
N ASP A 798 -27.07 13.28 -30.66
CA ASP A 798 -26.22 14.17 -31.46
C ASP A 798 -26.32 13.89 -32.98
N ASP A 799 -26.45 12.62 -33.36
CA ASP A 799 -26.65 12.22 -34.76
C ASP A 799 -28.07 12.52 -35.26
N ASP A 800 -29.11 12.31 -34.44
CA ASP A 800 -30.50 12.63 -34.79
C ASP A 800 -30.68 14.13 -35.05
N MET A 801 -30.19 15.00 -34.15
CA MET A 801 -30.29 16.44 -34.30
C MET A 801 -29.48 16.96 -35.50
N ARG A 802 -28.30 16.37 -35.77
CA ARG A 802 -27.52 16.70 -36.97
C ARG A 802 -28.27 16.31 -38.23
N LEU A 803 -28.83 15.10 -38.28
CA LEU A 803 -29.60 14.60 -39.42
C LEU A 803 -30.89 15.41 -39.64
N HIS A 804 -31.56 15.89 -38.58
CA HIS A 804 -32.65 16.86 -38.69
C HIS A 804 -32.14 18.16 -39.35
N THR A 805 -31.03 18.72 -38.84
CA THR A 805 -30.43 19.95 -39.37
C THR A 805 -30.07 19.83 -40.86
N LEU A 806 -29.50 18.71 -41.28
CA LEU A 806 -29.19 18.43 -42.70
C LEU A 806 -30.47 18.32 -43.56
N LYS A 807 -31.56 17.76 -43.02
CA LYS A 807 -32.88 17.76 -43.70
C LYS A 807 -33.45 19.17 -43.82
N CYS A 808 -33.32 20.02 -42.81
CA CYS A 808 -33.69 21.44 -42.90
C CYS A 808 -32.88 22.17 -43.98
N PHE A 809 -31.57 21.96 -44.05
CA PHE A 809 -30.74 22.51 -45.12
C PHE A 809 -31.24 22.04 -46.51
N GLY A 810 -31.50 20.74 -46.67
CA GLY A 810 -32.09 20.15 -47.87
C GLY A 810 -33.50 20.66 -48.23
N ALA A 811 -34.29 21.10 -47.26
CA ALA A 811 -35.64 21.61 -47.46
C ALA A 811 -35.70 23.13 -47.69
N SER A 812 -34.80 23.91 -47.08
CA SER A 812 -34.85 25.37 -47.07
C SER A 812 -33.91 26.04 -48.08
N TYR A 813 -32.76 25.46 -48.40
CA TYR A 813 -31.74 26.12 -49.23
C TYR A 813 -31.65 25.52 -50.64
N LEU A 814 -31.18 26.34 -51.60
CA LEU A 814 -30.76 25.87 -52.93
C LEU A 814 -29.24 25.68 -52.94
N ASN A 815 -28.51 26.72 -52.53
CA ASN A 815 -27.06 26.75 -52.38
C ASN A 815 -26.71 27.35 -51.00
N VAL A 816 -25.59 26.95 -50.40
CA VAL A 816 -25.08 27.41 -49.09
C VAL A 816 -23.57 27.60 -49.15
N ASP A 817 -23.03 28.63 -48.50
CA ASP A 817 -21.58 28.85 -48.44
C ASP A 817 -20.93 27.87 -47.44
N LEU A 818 -19.84 27.21 -47.84
CA LEU A 818 -19.26 26.07 -47.12
C LEU A 818 -18.92 26.39 -45.66
N PRO A 819 -18.25 27.52 -45.30
CA PRO A 819 -17.94 27.82 -43.90
C PRO A 819 -19.18 27.96 -43.01
N PHE A 820 -20.32 28.41 -43.55
CA PHE A 820 -21.58 28.49 -42.82
C PHE A 820 -22.20 27.10 -42.60
N LEU A 821 -22.11 26.22 -43.61
CA LEU A 821 -22.55 24.83 -43.46
C LEU A 821 -21.70 24.06 -42.44
N GLU A 822 -20.36 24.17 -42.50
CA GLU A 822 -19.47 23.50 -41.55
C GLU A 822 -19.67 24.02 -40.12
N PHE A 823 -19.88 25.34 -39.94
CA PHE A 823 -20.23 25.92 -38.64
C PHE A 823 -21.57 25.38 -38.10
N CYS A 824 -22.63 25.39 -38.92
CA CYS A 824 -23.96 24.96 -38.49
C CYS A 824 -24.07 23.44 -38.25
N THR A 825 -23.27 22.63 -38.95
CA THR A 825 -23.26 21.15 -38.81
C THR A 825 -22.18 20.64 -37.85
N SER A 826 -21.20 21.48 -37.52
CA SER A 826 -19.99 21.13 -36.74
C SER A 826 -19.25 19.91 -37.29
N ARG A 827 -19.25 19.76 -38.62
CA ARG A 827 -18.52 18.74 -39.38
C ARG A 827 -17.89 19.37 -40.62
N LYS A 828 -16.79 18.77 -41.08
CA LYS A 828 -16.19 19.12 -42.38
C LYS A 828 -16.96 18.50 -43.54
N TRP A 829 -16.84 19.11 -44.71
CA TRP A 829 -17.42 18.63 -45.98
C TRP A 829 -17.21 17.12 -46.22
N ASP A 830 -15.98 16.64 -46.06
CA ASP A 830 -15.63 15.25 -46.33
C ASP A 830 -16.37 14.27 -45.40
N GLU A 831 -16.54 14.63 -44.12
CA GLU A 831 -17.32 13.83 -43.17
C GLU A 831 -18.83 13.85 -43.44
N LEU A 832 -19.37 14.98 -43.91
CA LEU A 832 -20.78 15.07 -44.32
C LEU A 832 -21.06 14.17 -45.53
N LYS A 833 -20.10 14.08 -46.47
CA LYS A 833 -20.21 13.27 -47.67
C LYS A 833 -19.98 11.77 -47.40
N GLU A 834 -18.98 11.43 -46.58
CA GLU A 834 -18.62 10.04 -46.27
C GLU A 834 -19.57 9.39 -45.25
N LYS A 835 -19.92 10.09 -44.16
CA LYS A 835 -20.61 9.49 -43.00
C LYS A 835 -22.10 9.83 -42.97
N ASP A 836 -22.45 11.10 -43.22
CA ASP A 836 -23.85 11.53 -43.28
C ASP A 836 -24.48 11.37 -44.69
N SER A 837 -23.70 10.87 -45.67
CA SER A 837 -24.14 10.52 -47.04
C SER A 837 -24.89 11.63 -47.80
N VAL A 838 -24.49 12.91 -47.62
CA VAL A 838 -25.20 14.03 -48.28
C VAL A 838 -24.99 14.01 -49.80
N GLY A 839 -26.09 13.92 -50.55
CA GLY A 839 -26.10 13.96 -52.02
C GLY A 839 -25.96 15.37 -52.60
N TRP A 840 -25.06 16.18 -52.04
CA TRP A 840 -24.83 17.59 -52.39
C TRP A 840 -23.49 17.75 -53.11
N GLU A 841 -23.35 18.84 -53.85
CA GLU A 841 -22.19 19.12 -54.70
C GLU A 841 -21.46 20.38 -54.19
N LEU A 842 -20.13 20.41 -54.26
CA LEU A 842 -19.32 21.56 -53.87
C LEU A 842 -18.67 22.16 -55.13
N GLU A 843 -18.97 23.42 -55.39
CA GLU A 843 -18.40 24.23 -56.46
C GLU A 843 -17.66 25.41 -55.80
N GLU A 844 -16.33 25.44 -55.93
CA GLU A 844 -15.45 26.39 -55.23
C GLU A 844 -15.68 26.37 -53.70
N GLU A 845 -16.25 27.44 -53.13
CA GLU A 845 -16.61 27.53 -51.70
C GLU A 845 -18.13 27.36 -51.44
N LYS A 846 -18.91 26.94 -52.44
CA LYS A 846 -20.38 26.91 -52.38
C LYS A 846 -20.95 25.51 -52.57
N VAL A 847 -21.76 25.08 -51.61
CA VAL A 847 -22.47 23.80 -51.63
C VAL A 847 -23.82 23.96 -52.34
N THR A 848 -23.97 23.33 -53.49
CA THR A 848 -25.24 23.17 -54.22
C THR A 848 -26.02 22.01 -53.62
N ILE A 849 -27.11 22.35 -52.93
CA ILE A 849 -27.99 21.44 -52.18
C ILE A 849 -29.17 20.97 -53.03
N ARG A 850 -29.72 21.84 -53.89
CA ARG A 850 -30.79 21.51 -54.84
C ARG A 850 -30.63 22.26 -56.16
N ARG A 851 -30.33 21.52 -57.24
CA ARG A 851 -30.37 22.05 -58.61
C ARG A 851 -31.80 22.43 -59.00
N ILE A 852 -32.02 23.66 -59.45
CA ILE A 852 -33.27 24.06 -60.10
C ILE A 852 -33.39 23.29 -61.43
N LYS A 853 -34.43 22.46 -61.58
CA LYS A 853 -34.79 21.93 -62.90
C LYS A 853 -35.21 23.09 -63.79
N LYS A 854 -34.52 23.30 -64.92
CA LYS A 854 -35.03 24.15 -66.00
C LYS A 854 -36.41 23.63 -66.42
N LYS A 855 -37.37 24.55 -66.57
CA LYS A 855 -38.66 24.28 -67.23
C LYS A 855 -38.48 24.26 -68.74
#